data_AF-A0A1C4GY60-F1
#
_entry.id   AF-A0A1C4GY60-F1
#
_cell.length_a   1.000
_cell.length_b   1.000
_cell.length_c   1.000
_cell.angle_alpha   90.00
_cell.angle_beta   90.00
_cell.angle_gamma   90.00
#
_symmetry.space_group_name_H-M   'P 1'
#
loop_
_entity.id
_entity.type
_entity.pdbx_description
1 polymer ?
#
loop_
_entity_poly.entity_id
_entity_poly.type
_entity_poly.pdbx_seq_one_letter_code
_entity_poly.pdbx_strand_id
1 'polypeptide(L)'
;MKNKYLLPFALTSLMAALSGCGGESANVVPEEYDSSTENGACTIGTEGCVQFALDYPIDGLNFTCSSDTINSFISIMSLNNGAATGSCRVGDKVSFFIKSEKDKKINLGVVDLNSIALVSTAQPPRLTILDIAIGMTNQPAAALSQDDPTVKVAMKLAKIFQALALQDSKIVEPTDVQVLYITDAMRTKLDLILSSVTAQQIINDQYIGIIKPWVDVSVISDDQAFEVVKKLITISNAAVYQPEFSLFSTSGAFGNLLSGSDGLVGCNKEDCTPTTNSSIQYLFGHFLLITDRQGYTFGSGLQWKGPMTGSLSTISGINAELIRKVKPVRMTAQAQSHWINPVNKRIDQNYQFDIADVNSQPLVVTQGRLYNDYMIAGKENFYKLLTKKTTVSAEDRKDFGKWQQNFTTGEVYKGSLDLYKIFPITYLDKSVFKSVNNVKVGESYVFPLYADLTFKFTDTTVPEVKLGIVIDENGDIRSNMKSGFTDNDMSTSNNACTENNFDRTTFIDGNDVQQYRLGTVARAFTENKTISMRMVLANDVFKKINGALVGMNTTIKTSTESSGADVVIGGALLNLSELLKVNNGQAVIRFKQSDGSTDVKWGSSLASFQGVYNTNNKDAVTPADTALAQLNGGNLELKLASCYGVKMK
;
A
#
# COMPACT_ATOMS: atom_id res chain seq x y z
N MET A 1 4.20 11.06 -57.14
CA MET A 1 5.37 11.93 -56.89
C MET A 1 5.23 12.46 -55.47
N LYS A 2 5.79 11.77 -54.48
CA LYS A 2 7.00 12.12 -53.72
C LYS A 2 7.11 13.61 -53.38
N ASN A 3 6.89 13.95 -52.11
CA ASN A 3 7.77 14.88 -51.40
C ASN A 3 8.03 14.36 -49.99
N LYS A 4 9.33 14.17 -49.72
CA LYS A 4 9.93 13.67 -48.49
C LYS A 4 10.08 14.82 -47.51
N TYR A 5 9.77 14.59 -46.24
CA TYR A 5 10.43 15.30 -45.14
C TYR A 5 11.06 14.23 -44.23
N LEU A 6 12.39 14.21 -44.27
CA LEU A 6 13.27 13.46 -43.36
C LEU A 6 13.32 14.23 -42.04
N LEU A 7 12.96 13.56 -40.94
CA LEU A 7 13.32 13.99 -39.59
C LEU A 7 14.50 13.13 -39.10
N PRO A 8 15.60 13.73 -38.65
CA PRO A 8 16.76 12.99 -38.20
C PRO A 8 16.53 12.41 -36.80
N PHE A 9 16.88 11.13 -36.68
CA PHE A 9 17.00 10.38 -35.43
C PHE A 9 17.98 11.06 -34.47
N ALA A 10 17.52 11.37 -33.26
CA ALA A 10 18.37 11.59 -32.10
C ALA A 10 18.17 10.44 -31.11
N LEU A 11 18.62 9.23 -31.51
CA LEU A 11 19.00 8.18 -30.58
C LEU A 11 20.45 8.45 -30.20
N THR A 12 20.72 8.92 -28.98
CA THR A 12 21.99 8.73 -28.24
C THR A 12 21.98 9.54 -26.95
N SER A 13 21.41 8.98 -25.88
CA SER A 13 21.80 9.33 -24.49
C SER A 13 21.46 8.24 -23.45
N LEU A 14 21.21 6.99 -23.87
CA LEU A 14 20.97 5.84 -22.98
C LEU A 14 22.16 4.86 -22.97
N MET A 15 23.39 5.38 -22.95
CA MET A 15 24.63 4.59 -22.94
C MET A 15 25.70 5.24 -22.03
N ALA A 16 25.30 5.64 -20.82
CA ALA A 16 26.24 6.15 -19.80
C ALA A 16 25.97 5.62 -18.39
N ALA A 17 25.32 4.45 -18.28
CA ALA A 17 25.21 3.68 -17.03
C ALA A 17 25.67 2.21 -17.20
N LEU A 18 26.31 1.88 -18.32
CA LEU A 18 26.92 0.58 -18.61
C LEU A 18 28.39 0.80 -18.96
N SER A 19 29.19 1.12 -17.96
CA SER A 19 30.65 0.99 -18.00
C SER A 19 31.19 1.22 -16.59
N GLY A 20 31.23 0.15 -15.80
CA GLY A 20 31.72 0.25 -14.41
C GLY A 20 31.73 -1.01 -13.57
N CYS A 21 31.84 -2.22 -14.14
CA CYS A 21 32.65 -3.33 -13.60
C CYS A 21 32.51 -4.54 -14.53
N GLY A 22 33.58 -4.87 -15.26
CA GLY A 22 33.66 -6.06 -16.09
C GLY A 22 33.94 -7.31 -15.25
N GLY A 23 33.15 -8.34 -15.50
CA GLY A 23 33.37 -9.73 -15.13
C GLY A 23 32.36 -10.54 -15.95
N GLU A 24 32.85 -11.26 -16.95
CA GLU A 24 32.03 -11.97 -17.95
C GLU A 24 31.05 -12.94 -17.27
N SER A 25 29.74 -12.67 -17.37
CA SER A 25 28.68 -13.63 -17.05
C SER A 25 27.81 -13.86 -18.28
N ALA A 26 27.35 -15.11 -18.41
CA ALA A 26 26.86 -15.70 -19.66
C ALA A 26 25.87 -14.82 -20.44
N ASN A 27 26.18 -14.58 -21.72
CA ASN A 27 25.28 -13.97 -22.69
C ASN A 27 23.93 -14.71 -22.72
N VAL A 28 22.86 -14.09 -22.25
CA VAL A 28 21.50 -14.39 -22.72
C VAL A 28 21.33 -13.60 -24.01
N VAL A 29 21.47 -14.26 -25.15
CA VAL A 29 21.08 -13.70 -26.46
C VAL A 29 19.60 -14.02 -26.66
N PRO A 30 18.67 -13.04 -26.65
CA PRO A 30 17.29 -13.30 -27.03
C PRO A 30 17.26 -13.60 -28.53
N GLU A 31 16.92 -14.82 -28.93
CA GLU A 31 16.55 -15.12 -30.32
C GLU A 31 15.02 -15.02 -30.48
N GLU A 32 14.63 -14.00 -31.26
CA GLU A 32 13.41 -13.77 -32.04
C GLU A 32 12.08 -14.44 -31.60
N TYR A 33 11.56 -14.05 -30.44
CA TYR A 33 10.15 -13.63 -30.37
C TYR A 33 10.15 -12.11 -30.18
N ASP A 34 9.47 -11.38 -31.07
CA ASP A 34 9.50 -9.92 -31.22
C ASP A 34 9.00 -9.10 -29.99
N SER A 35 8.87 -9.72 -28.80
CA SER A 35 8.39 -9.08 -27.57
C SER A 35 8.97 -9.62 -26.25
N SER A 36 9.91 -10.57 -26.26
CA SER A 36 10.54 -11.06 -25.02
C SER A 36 11.67 -10.12 -24.55
N THR A 37 11.89 -10.06 -23.24
CA THR A 37 12.95 -9.28 -22.59
C THR A 37 13.67 -10.17 -21.58
N GLU A 38 14.80 -9.74 -21.03
CA GLU A 38 15.44 -10.43 -19.89
C GLU A 38 14.50 -10.56 -18.67
N ASN A 39 13.57 -9.62 -18.52
CA ASN A 39 12.59 -9.55 -17.43
C ASN A 39 11.27 -10.28 -17.73
N GLY A 40 11.10 -10.95 -18.88
CA GLY A 40 9.88 -11.70 -19.13
C GLY A 40 9.51 -11.98 -20.59
N ALA A 41 8.48 -12.81 -20.77
CA ALA A 41 8.01 -13.32 -22.07
C ALA A 41 7.17 -12.32 -22.89
N CYS A 42 6.95 -11.12 -22.36
CA CYS A 42 6.23 -10.05 -23.02
C CYS A 42 6.66 -8.68 -22.50
N THR A 43 6.52 -7.65 -23.34
CA THR A 43 6.79 -6.27 -22.98
C THR A 43 5.68 -5.69 -22.10
N ILE A 44 6.06 -5.15 -20.93
CA ILE A 44 5.11 -4.51 -20.01
C ILE A 44 4.37 -3.37 -20.72
N GLY A 45 3.05 -3.30 -20.55
CA GLY A 45 2.20 -2.30 -21.17
C GLY A 45 1.60 -2.73 -22.52
N THR A 46 2.01 -3.86 -23.10
CA THR A 46 1.33 -4.43 -24.27
C THR A 46 0.08 -5.21 -23.85
N GLU A 47 -0.91 -5.27 -24.73
CA GLU A 47 -2.11 -6.08 -24.50
C GLU A 47 -1.74 -7.55 -24.24
N GLY A 48 -2.40 -8.17 -23.26
CA GLY A 48 -2.13 -9.56 -22.90
C GLY A 48 -0.84 -9.80 -22.12
N CYS A 49 -0.09 -8.76 -21.71
CA CYS A 49 1.07 -8.88 -20.84
C CYS A 49 0.72 -8.55 -19.38
N VAL A 50 1.08 -9.43 -18.46
CA VAL A 50 0.90 -9.27 -17.01
C VAL A 50 2.27 -9.18 -16.36
N GLN A 51 2.56 -8.00 -15.79
CA GLN A 51 3.68 -7.84 -14.86
C GLN A 51 3.28 -8.39 -13.49
N PHE A 52 4.19 -9.00 -12.75
CA PHE A 52 4.03 -9.31 -11.34
C PHE A 52 5.19 -8.70 -10.54
N ALA A 53 4.94 -8.40 -9.27
CA ALA A 53 5.95 -7.91 -8.34
C ALA A 53 6.08 -8.88 -7.16
N LEU A 54 7.29 -9.32 -6.86
CA LEU A 54 7.56 -10.15 -5.69
C LEU A 54 7.38 -9.32 -4.41
N ASP A 55 6.79 -9.91 -3.37
CA ASP A 55 6.73 -9.30 -2.03
C ASP A 55 8.11 -9.31 -1.36
N TYR A 56 8.84 -10.43 -1.48
CA TYR A 56 10.25 -10.51 -1.15
C TYR A 56 11.06 -9.86 -2.27
N PRO A 57 11.89 -8.84 -1.97
CA PRO A 57 12.71 -8.16 -2.96
C PRO A 57 13.89 -9.03 -3.45
N ILE A 58 13.64 -9.98 -4.36
CA ILE A 58 14.68 -10.86 -4.93
C ILE A 58 15.01 -10.44 -6.36
N ASP A 59 16.21 -9.94 -6.57
CA ASP A 59 16.80 -9.67 -7.88
C ASP A 59 17.54 -10.91 -8.39
N GLY A 60 17.31 -11.30 -9.63
CA GLY A 60 17.96 -12.46 -10.26
C GLY A 60 17.25 -13.81 -10.04
N LEU A 61 16.03 -13.86 -9.50
CA LEU A 61 15.28 -15.11 -9.38
C LEU A 61 14.87 -15.59 -10.77
N ASN A 62 15.23 -16.84 -11.13
CA ASN A 62 14.89 -17.35 -12.45
C ASN A 62 13.42 -17.76 -12.53
N PHE A 63 12.82 -17.55 -13.71
CA PHE A 63 11.49 -18.07 -14.01
C PHE A 63 11.30 -18.39 -15.48
N THR A 64 10.31 -19.23 -15.79
CA THR A 64 9.79 -19.45 -17.14
C THR A 64 8.28 -19.21 -17.17
N CYS A 65 7.77 -18.82 -18.33
CA CYS A 65 6.34 -18.65 -18.58
C CYS A 65 5.85 -19.81 -19.44
N SER A 66 4.71 -20.44 -19.13
CA SER A 66 4.25 -21.65 -19.85
C SER A 66 4.05 -21.48 -21.36
N SER A 67 3.77 -20.26 -21.84
CA SER A 67 3.62 -19.94 -23.25
C SER A 67 4.94 -19.75 -23.99
N ASP A 68 6.06 -19.60 -23.27
CA ASP A 68 7.41 -19.53 -23.83
C ASP A 68 8.20 -20.78 -23.41
N THR A 69 8.37 -21.70 -24.36
CA THR A 69 9.01 -22.99 -24.13
C THR A 69 10.53 -22.97 -24.35
N ILE A 70 11.09 -21.83 -24.76
CA ILE A 70 12.49 -21.69 -25.17
C ILE A 70 13.26 -20.89 -24.14
N ASN A 71 12.70 -19.77 -23.68
CA ASN A 71 13.43 -18.79 -22.89
C ASN A 71 13.23 -19.00 -21.38
N SER A 72 14.24 -18.58 -20.63
CA SER A 72 14.15 -18.37 -19.18
C SER A 72 14.53 -16.95 -18.84
N PHE A 73 13.86 -16.38 -17.85
CA PHE A 73 13.95 -14.98 -17.47
C PHE A 73 14.48 -14.85 -16.05
N ILE A 74 14.76 -13.61 -15.65
CA ILE A 74 15.09 -13.27 -14.26
C ILE A 74 14.22 -12.12 -13.75
N SER A 75 13.90 -12.16 -12.45
CA SER A 75 13.32 -11.00 -11.79
C SER A 75 14.36 -9.87 -11.72
N ILE A 76 13.92 -8.62 -11.89
CA ILE A 76 14.78 -7.43 -11.79
C ILE A 76 14.20 -6.48 -10.76
N MET A 77 15.05 -6.01 -9.84
CA MET A 77 14.72 -5.01 -8.85
C MET A 77 14.52 -3.64 -9.52
N SER A 78 13.27 -3.18 -9.52
CA SER A 78 12.98 -1.79 -9.83
C SER A 78 13.27 -0.94 -8.60
N LEU A 79 14.43 -0.26 -8.59
CA LEU A 79 14.75 0.74 -7.58
C LEU A 79 13.70 1.85 -7.51
N ASN A 80 13.01 2.11 -8.63
CA ASN A 80 11.91 3.06 -8.77
C ASN A 80 10.54 2.55 -8.29
N ASN A 81 10.33 1.26 -8.09
CA ASN A 81 9.10 0.72 -7.49
C ASN A 81 9.33 0.03 -6.13
N GLY A 82 10.59 -0.17 -5.72
CA GLY A 82 10.95 -0.86 -4.47
C GLY A 82 10.51 -2.33 -4.49
N ALA A 83 10.56 -2.96 -5.66
CA ALA A 83 10.07 -4.31 -5.87
C ALA A 83 10.84 -4.99 -7.00
N ALA A 84 11.08 -6.30 -6.86
CA ALA A 84 11.53 -7.11 -7.97
C ALA A 84 10.34 -7.53 -8.83
N THR A 85 10.47 -7.41 -10.15
CA THR A 85 9.36 -7.70 -11.07
C THR A 85 9.75 -8.70 -12.15
N GLY A 86 8.75 -9.36 -12.73
CA GLY A 86 8.84 -10.13 -13.96
C GLY A 86 7.56 -9.98 -14.78
N SER A 87 7.55 -10.45 -16.03
CA SER A 87 6.34 -10.46 -16.86
C SER A 87 6.11 -11.77 -17.62
N CYS A 88 4.84 -12.17 -17.73
CA CYS A 88 4.37 -13.30 -18.55
C CYS A 88 3.07 -12.93 -19.25
N ARG A 89 2.62 -13.76 -20.20
CA ARG A 89 1.36 -13.52 -20.91
C ARG A 89 0.16 -13.90 -20.02
N VAL A 90 -0.98 -13.28 -20.24
CA VAL A 90 -2.24 -13.63 -19.55
C VAL A 90 -2.52 -15.13 -19.73
N GLY A 91 -2.82 -15.82 -18.63
CA GLY A 91 -3.06 -17.26 -18.63
C GLY A 91 -1.82 -18.13 -18.42
N ASP A 92 -0.62 -17.54 -18.33
CA ASP A 92 0.58 -18.30 -18.07
C ASP A 92 0.67 -18.88 -16.67
N LYS A 93 1.32 -20.04 -16.59
CA LYS A 93 1.90 -20.56 -15.36
C LYS A 93 3.36 -20.16 -15.28
N VAL A 94 3.77 -19.61 -14.14
CA VAL A 94 5.14 -19.15 -13.87
C VAL A 94 5.87 -20.20 -13.06
N SER A 95 6.96 -20.75 -13.59
CA SER A 95 7.78 -21.73 -12.88
C SER A 95 9.02 -21.05 -12.29
N PHE A 96 9.12 -20.94 -10.97
CA PHE A 96 10.24 -20.27 -10.29
C PHE A 96 11.37 -21.22 -9.92
N PHE A 97 12.61 -20.77 -10.02
CA PHE A 97 13.79 -21.54 -9.64
C PHE A 97 15.04 -20.68 -9.42
N ILE A 98 16.06 -21.31 -8.84
CA ILE A 98 17.43 -20.78 -8.80
C ILE A 98 18.30 -21.74 -9.60
N LYS A 99 19.02 -21.24 -10.61
CA LYS A 99 19.91 -22.02 -11.48
C LYS A 99 21.37 -21.67 -11.24
N SER A 100 22.23 -22.67 -11.22
CA SER A 100 23.69 -22.50 -11.22
C SER A 100 24.19 -22.14 -12.63
N GLU A 101 25.50 -21.87 -12.75
CA GLU A 101 26.12 -21.61 -14.06
C GLU A 101 26.13 -22.85 -14.96
N LYS A 102 26.13 -24.05 -14.36
CA LYS A 102 26.07 -25.33 -15.08
C LYS A 102 24.64 -25.85 -15.17
N ASP A 103 24.34 -26.91 -14.42
CA ASP A 103 23.13 -27.72 -14.56
C ASP A 103 22.31 -27.83 -13.25
N LYS A 104 22.82 -27.35 -12.11
CA LYS A 104 22.13 -27.48 -10.83
C LYS A 104 21.01 -26.48 -10.70
N LYS A 105 19.87 -26.96 -10.20
CA LYS A 105 18.63 -26.18 -10.10
C LYS A 105 17.93 -26.44 -8.78
N ILE A 106 17.43 -25.39 -8.14
CA ILE A 106 16.48 -25.49 -7.02
C ILE A 106 15.12 -25.04 -7.54
N ASN A 107 14.19 -25.98 -7.68
CA ASN A 107 12.84 -25.70 -8.18
C ASN A 107 11.93 -25.24 -7.05
N LEU A 108 11.34 -24.06 -7.21
CA LEU A 108 10.48 -23.42 -6.20
C LEU A 108 8.97 -23.55 -6.51
N GLY A 109 8.61 -24.37 -7.51
CA GLY A 109 7.21 -24.64 -7.85
C GLY A 109 6.68 -23.80 -9.02
N VAL A 110 5.38 -23.96 -9.26
CA VAL A 110 4.67 -23.39 -10.41
C VAL A 110 3.45 -22.64 -9.91
N VAL A 111 3.36 -21.35 -10.22
CA VAL A 111 2.23 -20.47 -9.84
C VAL A 111 1.36 -20.21 -11.05
N ASP A 112 0.05 -20.40 -10.92
CA ASP A 112 -0.91 -19.98 -11.95
C ASP A 112 -1.10 -18.46 -11.86
N LEU A 113 -0.67 -17.71 -12.87
CA LEU A 113 -0.72 -16.25 -12.84
C LEU A 113 -2.17 -15.74 -12.79
N ASN A 114 -3.15 -16.50 -13.31
CA ASN A 114 -4.57 -16.15 -13.22
C ASN A 114 -5.09 -16.15 -11.77
N SER A 115 -4.43 -16.87 -10.86
CA SER A 115 -4.77 -16.83 -9.43
C SER A 115 -4.29 -15.54 -8.75
N ILE A 116 -3.33 -14.85 -9.36
CA ILE A 116 -2.72 -13.61 -8.87
C ILE A 116 -3.38 -12.40 -9.54
N ALA A 117 -3.43 -12.37 -10.87
CA ALA A 117 -4.14 -11.34 -11.63
C ALA A 117 -4.60 -11.81 -13.03
N LEU A 118 -5.81 -11.39 -13.37
CA LEU A 118 -6.48 -11.61 -14.66
C LEU A 118 -6.47 -10.35 -15.55
N VAL A 119 -6.18 -9.20 -14.96
CA VAL A 119 -6.21 -7.88 -15.61
C VAL A 119 -4.89 -7.16 -15.34
N SER A 120 -4.31 -6.59 -16.41
CA SER A 120 -3.08 -5.81 -16.32
C SER A 120 -3.40 -4.36 -15.99
N THR A 121 -2.67 -3.79 -15.03
CA THR A 121 -2.82 -2.38 -14.60
C THR A 121 -1.44 -1.74 -14.46
N ALA A 122 -1.37 -0.42 -14.26
CA ALA A 122 -0.10 0.26 -14.02
C ALA A 122 0.57 -0.16 -12.70
N GLN A 123 -0.22 -0.69 -11.75
CA GLN A 123 0.26 -1.32 -10.53
C GLN A 123 0.47 -2.83 -10.79
N PRO A 124 1.67 -3.40 -10.56
CA PRO A 124 1.96 -4.82 -10.76
C PRO A 124 1.60 -5.69 -9.53
N PRO A 125 0.73 -6.71 -9.66
CA PRO A 125 0.17 -7.46 -8.54
C PRO A 125 1.25 -8.09 -7.69
N ARG A 126 1.04 -8.11 -6.37
CA ARG A 126 2.00 -8.73 -5.45
C ARG A 126 1.85 -10.25 -5.50
N LEU A 127 2.88 -10.91 -6.01
CA LEU A 127 3.07 -12.36 -5.90
C LEU A 127 3.87 -12.61 -4.62
N THR A 128 3.22 -13.26 -3.66
CA THR A 128 3.78 -13.49 -2.34
C THR A 128 4.60 -14.77 -2.26
N ILE A 129 5.50 -14.88 -1.30
CA ILE A 129 6.15 -16.17 -1.00
C ILE A 129 5.12 -17.25 -0.60
N LEU A 130 3.95 -16.85 -0.10
CA LEU A 130 2.85 -17.77 0.16
C LEU A 130 2.22 -18.29 -1.14
N ASP A 131 2.10 -17.44 -2.17
CA ASP A 131 1.60 -17.86 -3.49
C ASP A 131 2.55 -18.88 -4.15
N ILE A 132 3.86 -18.69 -4.00
CA ILE A 132 4.86 -19.68 -4.43
C ILE A 132 4.65 -20.99 -3.67
N ALA A 133 4.49 -20.92 -2.34
CA ALA A 133 4.23 -22.10 -1.51
C ALA A 133 2.92 -22.83 -1.90
N ILE A 134 1.85 -22.10 -2.21
CA ILE A 134 0.59 -22.66 -2.75
C ILE A 134 0.87 -23.40 -4.06
N GLY A 135 1.69 -22.83 -4.95
CA GLY A 135 2.11 -23.47 -6.19
C GLY A 135 2.96 -24.75 -6.00
N MET A 136 3.57 -24.92 -4.82
CA MET A 136 4.30 -26.13 -4.46
C MET A 136 3.39 -27.19 -3.83
N THR A 137 2.51 -26.79 -2.90
CA THR A 137 1.64 -27.71 -2.17
C THR A 137 0.36 -28.06 -2.91
N ASN A 138 -0.03 -27.25 -3.90
CA ASN A 138 -1.36 -27.25 -4.54
C ASN A 138 -2.51 -27.09 -3.53
N GLN A 139 -2.26 -26.41 -2.41
CA GLN A 139 -3.25 -26.21 -1.35
C GLN A 139 -3.21 -24.76 -0.83
N PRO A 140 -4.34 -24.03 -0.76
CA PRO A 140 -4.38 -22.73 -0.12
C PRO A 140 -4.09 -22.88 1.38
N ALA A 141 -3.41 -21.90 1.97
CA ALA A 141 -3.28 -21.84 3.42
C ALA A 141 -4.65 -21.57 4.07
N ALA A 142 -4.95 -22.26 5.16
CA ALA A 142 -6.16 -22.06 5.95
C ALA A 142 -6.02 -20.88 6.92
N ALA A 143 -4.81 -20.67 7.45
CA ALA A 143 -4.50 -19.57 8.36
C ALA A 143 -3.01 -19.20 8.27
N LEU A 144 -2.68 -17.98 8.68
CA LEU A 144 -1.30 -17.56 8.86
C LEU A 144 -0.76 -18.14 10.18
N SER A 145 -0.38 -19.41 10.16
CA SER A 145 0.07 -20.17 11.33
C SER A 145 1.29 -21.02 10.98
N GLN A 146 2.22 -21.18 11.92
CA GLN A 146 3.37 -22.09 11.77
C GLN A 146 2.95 -23.54 11.54
N ASP A 147 1.73 -23.93 11.93
CA ASP A 147 1.24 -25.30 11.77
C ASP A 147 0.64 -25.59 10.39
N ASP A 148 0.27 -24.56 9.64
CA ASP A 148 -0.33 -24.71 8.32
C ASP A 148 0.69 -25.27 7.31
N PRO A 149 0.37 -26.37 6.58
CA PRO A 149 1.32 -27.03 5.68
C PRO A 149 1.88 -26.11 4.59
N THR A 150 1.07 -25.19 4.06
CA THR A 150 1.48 -24.25 3.02
C THR A 150 2.32 -23.11 3.63
N VAL A 151 1.96 -22.63 4.82
CA VAL A 151 2.80 -21.65 5.54
C VAL A 151 4.16 -22.25 5.91
N LYS A 152 4.24 -23.52 6.31
CA LYS A 152 5.52 -24.22 6.55
C LYS A 152 6.40 -24.21 5.31
N VAL A 153 5.84 -24.40 4.12
CA VAL A 153 6.60 -24.30 2.86
C VAL A 153 7.06 -22.86 2.61
N ALA A 154 6.21 -21.86 2.84
CA ALA A 154 6.61 -20.45 2.75
C ALA A 154 7.76 -20.12 3.72
N MET A 155 7.75 -20.67 4.94
CA MET A 155 8.84 -20.54 5.91
C MET A 155 10.14 -21.15 5.36
N LYS A 156 10.09 -22.33 4.72
CA LYS A 156 11.27 -22.96 4.09
C LYS A 156 11.86 -22.09 2.98
N LEU A 157 11.02 -21.46 2.16
CA LEU A 157 11.45 -20.48 1.16
C LEU A 157 12.12 -19.27 1.82
N ALA A 158 11.50 -18.72 2.88
CA ALA A 158 12.08 -17.63 3.65
C ALA A 158 13.44 -18.00 4.25
N LYS A 159 13.61 -19.22 4.78
CA LYS A 159 14.92 -19.69 5.28
C LYS A 159 16.00 -19.68 4.21
N ILE A 160 15.69 -20.15 2.99
CA ILE A 160 16.66 -20.13 1.88
C ILE A 160 17.09 -18.68 1.59
N PHE A 161 16.12 -17.77 1.42
CA PHE A 161 16.42 -16.39 1.06
C PHE A 161 17.14 -15.62 2.17
N GLN A 162 16.71 -15.79 3.42
CA GLN A 162 17.34 -15.13 4.57
C GLN A 162 18.73 -15.68 4.87
N ALA A 163 18.97 -16.98 4.72
CA ALA A 163 20.30 -17.55 4.88
C ALA A 163 21.28 -17.03 3.81
N LEU A 164 20.83 -16.89 2.56
CA LEU A 164 21.63 -16.26 1.49
C LEU A 164 21.92 -14.79 1.79
N ALA A 165 20.91 -14.04 2.26
CA ALA A 165 21.08 -12.64 2.62
C ALA A 165 22.05 -12.45 3.80
N LEU A 166 22.06 -13.35 4.80
CA LEU A 166 23.04 -13.36 5.89
C LEU A 166 24.44 -13.68 5.36
N GLN A 167 24.58 -14.72 4.55
CA GLN A 167 25.86 -15.14 3.98
C GLN A 167 26.51 -14.04 3.15
N ASP A 168 25.71 -13.24 2.44
CA ASP A 168 26.16 -12.08 1.64
C ASP A 168 26.22 -10.76 2.45
N SER A 169 26.05 -10.81 3.77
CA SER A 169 26.05 -9.64 4.66
C SER A 169 25.02 -8.55 4.29
N LYS A 170 23.97 -8.91 3.54
CA LYS A 170 22.87 -8.02 3.17
C LYS A 170 21.95 -7.73 4.34
N ILE A 171 21.87 -8.63 5.31
CA ILE A 171 21.18 -8.43 6.59
C ILE A 171 22.11 -8.75 7.77
N VAL A 172 21.72 -8.27 8.94
CA VAL A 172 22.41 -8.52 10.21
C VAL A 172 21.50 -9.34 11.12
N GLU A 173 20.24 -8.92 11.24
CA GLU A 173 19.21 -9.67 11.96
C GLU A 173 18.50 -10.63 11.00
N PRO A 174 18.31 -11.92 11.36
CA PRO A 174 17.65 -12.91 10.52
C PRO A 174 16.20 -12.60 10.10
N THR A 175 15.53 -11.66 10.78
CA THR A 175 14.15 -11.24 10.51
C THR A 175 14.05 -9.94 9.71
N ASP A 176 15.18 -9.31 9.39
CA ASP A 176 15.20 -8.14 8.51
C ASP A 176 14.93 -8.56 7.05
N VAL A 177 14.23 -7.70 6.30
CA VAL A 177 13.91 -7.97 4.89
C VAL A 177 14.56 -6.88 4.06
N GLN A 178 15.61 -7.27 3.34
CA GLN A 178 16.38 -6.42 2.43
C GLN A 178 16.45 -7.07 1.06
N VAL A 179 16.87 -6.30 0.05
CA VAL A 179 17.06 -6.85 -1.31
C VAL A 179 18.08 -7.98 -1.28
N LEU A 180 17.67 -9.13 -1.80
CA LEU A 180 18.57 -10.23 -2.11
C LEU A 180 18.94 -10.16 -3.59
N TYR A 181 20.22 -10.05 -3.89
CA TYR A 181 20.75 -10.13 -5.24
C TYR A 181 21.32 -11.54 -5.45
N ILE A 182 20.76 -12.31 -6.38
CA ILE A 182 21.32 -13.62 -6.76
C ILE A 182 22.51 -13.38 -7.69
N THR A 183 23.70 -13.25 -7.09
CA THR A 183 24.94 -12.94 -7.79
C THR A 183 25.54 -14.15 -8.50
N ASP A 184 26.44 -13.91 -9.46
CA ASP A 184 27.16 -14.99 -10.15
C ASP A 184 27.95 -15.85 -9.15
N ALA A 185 28.57 -15.24 -8.13
CA ALA A 185 29.25 -15.97 -7.07
C ALA A 185 28.31 -16.94 -6.31
N MET A 186 27.03 -16.56 -6.11
CA MET A 186 26.04 -17.48 -5.54
C MET A 186 25.69 -18.61 -6.51
N ARG A 187 25.60 -18.33 -7.81
CA ARG A 187 25.32 -19.34 -8.86
C ARG A 187 26.46 -20.32 -9.04
N THR A 188 27.72 -19.87 -9.03
CA THR A 188 28.90 -20.74 -9.08
C THR A 188 28.95 -21.64 -7.84
N LYS A 189 28.70 -21.10 -6.64
CA LYS A 189 28.66 -21.91 -5.41
C LYS A 189 27.53 -22.94 -5.40
N LEU A 190 26.43 -22.69 -6.13
CA LEU A 190 25.34 -23.66 -6.24
C LEU A 190 25.77 -24.95 -6.94
N ASP A 191 26.83 -24.93 -7.76
CA ASP A 191 27.40 -26.15 -8.36
C ASP A 191 28.00 -27.13 -7.33
N LEU A 192 28.21 -26.70 -6.08
CA LEU A 192 28.72 -27.55 -5.00
C LEU A 192 27.69 -28.59 -4.52
N ILE A 193 26.41 -28.44 -4.85
CA ILE A 193 25.39 -29.43 -4.51
C ILE A 193 25.49 -30.64 -5.44
N LEU A 194 25.29 -31.84 -4.90
CA LEU A 194 25.44 -33.09 -5.67
C LEU A 194 24.32 -33.28 -6.70
N SER A 195 23.13 -32.79 -6.41
CA SER A 195 21.93 -32.94 -7.25
C SER A 195 21.02 -31.73 -7.17
N SER A 196 20.30 -31.44 -8.26
CA SER A 196 19.21 -30.48 -8.27
C SER A 196 18.14 -30.83 -7.22
N VAL A 197 17.45 -29.79 -6.71
CA VAL A 197 16.38 -29.90 -5.72
C VAL A 197 15.03 -29.71 -6.40
N THR A 198 14.12 -30.64 -6.13
CA THR A 198 12.72 -30.59 -6.57
C THR A 198 11.85 -29.88 -5.52
N ALA A 199 10.69 -29.37 -5.93
CA ALA A 199 9.73 -28.77 -5.01
C ALA A 199 9.31 -29.77 -3.91
N GLN A 200 9.13 -31.06 -4.24
CA GLN A 200 8.76 -32.10 -3.28
C GLN A 200 9.83 -32.34 -2.21
N GLN A 201 11.12 -32.24 -2.57
CA GLN A 201 12.22 -32.34 -1.61
C GLN A 201 12.25 -31.14 -0.64
N ILE A 202 11.76 -29.97 -1.05
CA ILE A 202 11.56 -28.83 -0.14
C ILE A 202 10.38 -29.11 0.79
N ILE A 203 9.24 -29.55 0.24
CA ILE A 203 8.03 -29.89 1.02
C ILE A 203 8.36 -30.91 2.12
N ASN A 204 9.18 -31.92 1.82
CA ASN A 204 9.52 -33.02 2.73
C ASN A 204 10.85 -32.83 3.50
N ASP A 205 11.42 -31.62 3.55
CA ASP A 205 12.65 -31.27 4.30
C ASP A 205 13.97 -31.91 3.84
N GLN A 206 13.93 -32.75 2.80
CA GLN A 206 15.12 -33.37 2.21
C GLN A 206 16.10 -32.33 1.62
N TYR A 207 15.59 -31.16 1.23
CA TYR A 207 16.41 -30.08 0.66
C TYR A 207 17.54 -29.62 1.59
N ILE A 208 17.35 -29.64 2.92
CA ILE A 208 18.30 -29.08 3.90
C ILE A 208 19.69 -29.70 3.73
N GLY A 209 19.75 -31.04 3.65
CA GLY A 209 21.01 -31.75 3.46
C GLY A 209 21.60 -31.55 2.06
N ILE A 210 20.76 -31.41 1.04
CA ILE A 210 21.18 -31.27 -0.36
C ILE A 210 21.82 -29.89 -0.60
N ILE A 211 21.23 -28.82 -0.05
CA ILE A 211 21.69 -27.44 -0.29
C ILE A 211 22.78 -26.99 0.67
N LYS A 212 23.06 -27.74 1.75
CA LYS A 212 24.05 -27.36 2.77
C LYS A 212 25.44 -26.99 2.22
N PRO A 213 25.99 -27.64 1.18
CA PRO A 213 27.25 -27.22 0.56
C PRO A 213 27.21 -25.82 -0.07
N TRP A 214 26.01 -25.33 -0.41
CA TRP A 214 25.77 -24.01 -1.01
C TRP A 214 25.36 -22.96 0.03
N VAL A 215 24.39 -23.29 0.90
CA VAL A 215 23.87 -22.42 1.96
C VAL A 215 23.35 -23.26 3.13
N ASP A 216 23.69 -22.88 4.36
CA ASP A 216 23.17 -23.52 5.57
C ASP A 216 21.90 -22.81 6.05
N VAL A 217 20.73 -23.40 5.80
CA VAL A 217 19.44 -22.85 6.21
C VAL A 217 19.13 -23.03 7.69
N SER A 218 19.92 -23.82 8.44
CA SER A 218 19.72 -24.02 9.88
C SER A 218 20.08 -22.78 10.72
N VAL A 219 20.76 -21.79 10.11
CA VAL A 219 21.05 -20.49 10.74
C VAL A 219 19.81 -19.62 10.95
N ILE A 220 18.68 -19.98 10.32
CA ILE A 220 17.39 -19.33 10.48
C ILE A 220 16.44 -20.27 11.24
N SER A 221 16.00 -19.86 12.42
CA SER A 221 15.02 -20.64 13.20
C SER A 221 13.63 -20.63 12.53
N ASP A 222 12.75 -21.55 12.95
CA ASP A 222 11.36 -21.56 12.47
C ASP A 222 10.62 -20.27 12.88
N ASP A 223 10.82 -19.79 14.11
CA ASP A 223 10.22 -18.52 14.57
C ASP A 223 10.68 -17.33 13.73
N GLN A 224 11.97 -17.25 13.42
CA GLN A 224 12.50 -16.18 12.57
C GLN A 224 11.93 -16.26 11.15
N ALA A 225 11.85 -17.46 10.57
CA ALA A 225 11.26 -17.66 9.26
C ALA A 225 9.77 -17.28 9.24
N PHE A 226 9.01 -17.63 10.29
CA PHE A 226 7.61 -17.28 10.42
C PHE A 226 7.40 -15.77 10.55
N GLU A 227 8.23 -15.07 11.34
CA GLU A 227 8.18 -13.61 11.45
C GLU A 227 8.44 -12.93 10.10
N VAL A 228 9.37 -13.45 9.29
CA VAL A 228 9.61 -12.96 7.93
C VAL A 228 8.40 -13.18 7.03
N VAL A 229 7.80 -14.37 7.06
CA VAL A 229 6.58 -14.69 6.29
C VAL A 229 5.44 -13.76 6.67
N LYS A 230 5.20 -13.58 7.98
CA LYS A 230 4.17 -12.68 8.51
C LYS A 230 4.41 -11.23 8.07
N LYS A 231 5.65 -10.73 8.18
CA LYS A 231 6.02 -9.38 7.77
C LYS A 231 5.78 -9.14 6.28
N LEU A 232 6.19 -10.08 5.42
CA LEU A 232 5.99 -9.97 3.97
C LEU A 232 4.51 -9.97 3.58
N ILE A 233 3.74 -10.90 4.15
CA ILE A 233 2.30 -11.01 3.91
C ILE A 233 1.56 -9.75 4.40
N THR A 234 1.89 -9.23 5.59
CA THR A 234 1.32 -7.97 6.10
C THR A 234 1.68 -6.79 5.20
N ILE A 235 2.95 -6.65 4.79
CA ILE A 235 3.41 -5.60 3.86
C ILE A 235 2.69 -5.71 2.51
N SER A 236 2.47 -6.93 2.00
CA SER A 236 1.75 -7.15 0.75
C SER A 236 0.32 -6.63 0.81
N ASN A 237 -0.33 -6.74 1.98
CA ASN A 237 -1.68 -6.25 2.19
C ASN A 237 -1.67 -4.74 2.45
N ALA A 238 -0.63 -4.21 3.08
CA ALA A 238 -0.55 -2.82 3.47
C ALA A 238 -0.50 -1.84 2.27
N ALA A 239 -1.45 -0.91 2.27
CA ALA A 239 -1.72 0.00 1.17
C ALA A 239 -2.65 1.13 1.62
N VAL A 240 -3.01 2.00 0.67
CA VAL A 240 -4.14 2.91 0.81
C VAL A 240 -5.37 2.25 0.20
N TYR A 241 -6.51 2.35 0.88
CA TYR A 241 -7.79 1.85 0.38
C TYR A 241 -8.82 2.96 0.27
N GLN A 242 -9.53 2.99 -0.84
CA GLN A 242 -10.62 3.93 -1.08
C GLN A 242 -11.69 3.32 -2.00
N PRO A 243 -12.96 3.73 -1.87
CA PRO A 243 -13.92 3.52 -2.93
C PRO A 243 -13.62 4.47 -4.10
N GLU A 244 -13.69 4.00 -5.36
CA GLU A 244 -13.54 4.89 -6.51
C GLU A 244 -14.84 5.66 -6.77
N PHE A 245 -14.71 6.94 -7.07
CA PHE A 245 -15.82 7.80 -7.46
C PHE A 245 -15.33 8.87 -8.42
N SER A 246 -16.15 9.29 -9.40
CA SER A 246 -15.76 10.22 -10.47
C SER A 246 -15.23 11.59 -10.00
N LEU A 247 -15.55 12.01 -8.77
CA LEU A 247 -15.03 13.24 -8.15
C LEU A 247 -13.75 13.05 -7.32
N PHE A 248 -13.29 11.81 -7.11
CA PHE A 248 -11.98 11.53 -6.54
C PHE A 248 -11.12 10.87 -7.60
N SER A 249 -10.19 11.62 -8.19
CA SER A 249 -9.31 11.09 -9.22
C SER A 249 -7.96 10.77 -8.61
N THR A 250 -7.60 9.48 -8.61
CA THR A 250 -6.21 9.04 -8.48
C THR A 250 -5.63 8.92 -9.89
N SER A 251 -4.94 9.96 -10.34
CA SER A 251 -4.28 9.94 -11.65
C SER A 251 -3.31 8.75 -11.73
N GLY A 252 -3.51 7.87 -12.70
CA GLY A 252 -2.48 6.92 -13.17
C GLY A 252 -2.42 5.52 -12.54
N ALA A 253 -3.23 5.18 -11.54
CA ALA A 253 -3.12 3.85 -10.90
C ALA A 253 -3.76 2.70 -11.71
N PHE A 254 -4.96 2.90 -12.27
CA PHE A 254 -5.72 1.82 -12.94
C PHE A 254 -6.23 2.13 -14.36
N GLY A 255 -6.02 3.35 -14.86
CA GLY A 255 -6.43 3.76 -16.21
C GLY A 255 -7.95 3.66 -16.48
N ASN A 256 -8.37 3.94 -17.72
CA ASN A 256 -9.77 3.80 -18.16
C ASN A 256 -10.22 2.33 -18.34
N LEU A 257 -9.34 1.35 -18.11
CA LEU A 257 -9.55 -0.05 -18.44
C LEU A 257 -10.61 -0.72 -17.55
N LEU A 258 -10.86 -0.16 -16.36
CA LEU A 258 -11.78 -0.67 -15.35
C LEU A 258 -12.81 0.40 -14.93
N SER A 259 -13.25 1.23 -15.87
CA SER A 259 -14.33 2.20 -15.63
C SER A 259 -15.67 1.48 -15.40
N GLY A 260 -16.41 1.87 -14.36
CA GLY A 260 -17.73 1.29 -14.03
C GLY A 260 -17.97 1.04 -12.55
N SER A 261 -17.07 1.48 -11.68
CA SER A 261 -17.28 1.46 -10.24
C SER A 261 -18.32 2.49 -9.80
N ASP A 262 -19.20 2.08 -8.88
CA ASP A 262 -20.15 2.94 -8.18
C ASP A 262 -19.62 3.41 -6.80
N GLY A 263 -18.48 2.90 -6.34
CA GLY A 263 -17.88 3.22 -5.05
C GLY A 263 -18.66 2.66 -3.85
N LEU A 264 -18.83 3.46 -2.79
CA LEU A 264 -19.68 3.14 -1.64
C LEU A 264 -21.05 3.80 -1.84
N VAL A 265 -22.04 2.98 -2.21
CA VAL A 265 -23.42 3.44 -2.49
C VAL A 265 -24.45 2.45 -1.96
N GLY A 266 -25.63 2.95 -1.61
CA GLY A 266 -26.75 2.16 -1.10
C GLY A 266 -27.99 3.00 -0.84
N CYS A 267 -29.00 2.38 -0.23
CA CYS A 267 -30.25 3.03 0.11
C CYS A 267 -30.98 2.30 1.24
N ASN A 268 -32.11 2.85 1.68
CA ASN A 268 -32.99 2.26 2.71
C ASN A 268 -33.99 1.21 2.18
N LYS A 269 -33.79 0.68 0.96
CA LYS A 269 -34.64 -0.33 0.31
C LYS A 269 -33.81 -1.49 -0.23
N GLU A 270 -34.47 -2.59 -0.60
CA GLU A 270 -33.83 -3.73 -1.28
C GLU A 270 -33.26 -3.36 -2.66
N ASP A 271 -34.02 -2.58 -3.42
CA ASP A 271 -33.62 -2.07 -4.74
C ASP A 271 -33.33 -0.58 -4.65
N CYS A 272 -32.09 -0.21 -4.99
CA CYS A 272 -31.58 1.15 -4.99
C CYS A 272 -31.48 1.72 -6.41
N THR A 273 -32.23 1.17 -7.37
CA THR A 273 -32.30 1.73 -8.72
C THR A 273 -32.87 3.17 -8.67
N PRO A 274 -32.31 4.12 -9.43
CA PRO A 274 -32.86 5.47 -9.55
C PRO A 274 -34.34 5.43 -9.98
N THR A 275 -35.23 5.92 -9.13
CA THR A 275 -36.68 6.02 -9.42
C THR A 275 -37.26 7.29 -8.81
N THR A 276 -38.41 7.75 -9.28
CA THR A 276 -39.12 8.92 -8.72
C THR A 276 -39.80 8.65 -7.37
N ASN A 277 -39.56 7.48 -6.75
CA ASN A 277 -40.14 7.11 -5.47
C ASN A 277 -39.49 7.91 -4.33
N SER A 278 -40.23 8.87 -3.79
CA SER A 278 -39.78 9.75 -2.71
C SER A 278 -39.54 9.04 -1.36
N SER A 279 -39.94 7.78 -1.21
CA SER A 279 -39.66 6.98 0.01
C SER A 279 -38.25 6.38 0.03
N ILE A 280 -37.52 6.42 -1.09
CA ILE A 280 -36.14 5.95 -1.16
C ILE A 280 -35.22 7.06 -0.66
N GLN A 281 -34.42 6.70 0.34
CA GLN A 281 -33.32 7.52 0.85
C GLN A 281 -32.02 6.86 0.37
N TYR A 282 -31.24 7.61 -0.39
CA TYR A 282 -29.95 7.17 -0.90
C TYR A 282 -28.86 7.53 0.11
N LEU A 283 -27.83 6.68 0.17
CA LEU A 283 -26.61 6.94 0.90
C LEU A 283 -25.43 6.68 -0.02
N PHE A 284 -24.48 7.60 -0.02
CA PHE A 284 -23.18 7.36 -0.62
C PHE A 284 -22.09 7.93 0.28
N GLY A 285 -20.87 7.39 0.15
CA GLY A 285 -19.75 7.83 0.95
C GLY A 285 -18.41 7.65 0.25
N HIS A 286 -17.38 8.23 0.85
CA HIS A 286 -16.01 8.10 0.43
C HIS A 286 -15.10 8.12 1.64
N PHE A 287 -14.03 7.32 1.62
CA PHE A 287 -13.04 7.27 2.67
C PHE A 287 -11.64 7.02 2.12
N LEU A 288 -10.64 7.35 2.93
CA LEU A 288 -9.26 6.92 2.75
C LEU A 288 -8.83 6.17 4.00
N LEU A 289 -8.53 4.89 3.83
CA LEU A 289 -7.92 4.05 4.85
C LEU A 289 -6.45 3.81 4.52
N ILE A 290 -5.62 3.69 5.56
CA ILE A 290 -4.27 3.14 5.48
C ILE A 290 -4.27 1.84 6.27
N THR A 291 -3.69 0.79 5.71
CA THR A 291 -3.16 -0.34 6.50
C THR A 291 -1.68 -0.11 6.72
N ASP A 292 -1.26 -0.10 7.99
CA ASP A 292 0.13 0.11 8.39
C ASP A 292 0.96 -1.19 8.34
N ARG A 293 2.26 -1.11 8.66
CA ARG A 293 3.18 -2.25 8.56
C ARG A 293 2.94 -3.33 9.61
N GLN A 294 2.21 -2.99 10.67
CA GLN A 294 1.77 -3.93 11.70
C GLN A 294 0.41 -4.56 11.37
N GLY A 295 -0.25 -4.14 10.29
CA GLY A 295 -1.51 -4.70 9.80
C GLY A 295 -2.77 -4.08 10.39
N TYR A 296 -2.65 -2.94 11.08
CA TYR A 296 -3.81 -2.18 11.53
C TYR A 296 -4.29 -1.26 10.43
N THR A 297 -5.61 -1.23 10.23
CA THR A 297 -6.27 -0.38 9.25
C THR A 297 -7.09 0.69 9.96
N PHE A 298 -6.94 1.93 9.54
CA PHE A 298 -7.63 3.10 10.10
C PHE A 298 -7.73 4.20 9.05
N GLY A 299 -8.61 5.18 9.29
CA GLY A 299 -8.71 6.32 8.40
C GLY A 299 -9.97 7.16 8.58
N SER A 300 -10.19 8.06 7.62
CA SER A 300 -11.23 9.07 7.70
C SER A 300 -11.98 9.13 6.38
N GLY A 301 -13.27 9.45 6.46
CA GLY A 301 -14.14 9.61 5.32
C GLY A 301 -15.30 10.54 5.61
N LEU A 302 -16.27 10.49 4.70
CA LEU A 302 -17.52 11.21 4.81
C LEU A 302 -18.63 10.49 4.05
N GLN A 303 -19.86 10.73 4.48
CA GLN A 303 -21.06 10.25 3.80
C GLN A 303 -22.10 11.34 3.67
N TRP A 304 -23.01 11.12 2.73
CA TRP A 304 -24.22 11.91 2.55
C TRP A 304 -25.41 10.99 2.44
N LYS A 305 -26.53 11.45 2.96
CA LYS A 305 -27.77 10.69 3.01
C LYS A 305 -28.94 11.61 2.70
N GLY A 306 -29.82 11.19 1.82
CA GLY A 306 -31.02 11.97 1.52
C GLY A 306 -31.85 11.41 0.37
N PRO A 307 -33.02 12.00 0.11
CA PRO A 307 -33.81 11.69 -1.06
C PRO A 307 -33.17 12.27 -2.32
N MET A 308 -33.45 11.66 -3.46
CA MET A 308 -33.24 12.31 -4.75
C MET A 308 -34.34 13.36 -4.98
N THR A 309 -34.01 14.50 -5.61
CA THR A 309 -35.03 15.45 -6.06
C THR A 309 -35.04 15.56 -7.58
N GLY A 310 -36.23 15.46 -8.19
CA GLY A 310 -36.38 15.42 -9.65
C GLY A 310 -36.24 14.00 -10.24
N SER A 311 -36.04 13.92 -11.56
CA SER A 311 -35.97 12.67 -12.31
C SER A 311 -34.53 12.40 -12.78
N LEU A 312 -33.64 11.97 -11.88
CA LEU A 312 -32.30 11.51 -12.27
C LEU A 312 -32.36 10.03 -12.65
N SER A 313 -31.59 9.65 -13.67
CA SER A 313 -31.56 8.28 -14.21
C SER A 313 -30.32 7.49 -13.82
N THR A 314 -29.35 8.11 -13.12
CA THR A 314 -28.06 7.48 -12.78
C THR A 314 -27.69 7.72 -11.32
N ILE A 315 -26.99 6.74 -10.73
CA ILE A 315 -26.44 6.83 -9.37
C ILE A 315 -25.46 8.01 -9.28
N SER A 316 -24.60 8.20 -10.29
CA SER A 316 -23.66 9.33 -10.33
C SER A 316 -24.36 10.68 -10.29
N GLY A 317 -25.53 10.80 -10.94
CA GLY A 317 -26.36 12.00 -10.86
C GLY A 317 -26.88 12.24 -9.45
N ILE A 318 -27.40 11.20 -8.79
CA ILE A 318 -27.89 11.27 -7.41
C ILE A 318 -26.76 11.68 -6.45
N ASN A 319 -25.59 11.06 -6.57
CA ASN A 319 -24.43 11.40 -5.74
C ASN A 319 -24.02 12.87 -5.92
N ALA A 320 -23.94 13.35 -7.16
CA ALA A 320 -23.62 14.75 -7.44
C ALA A 320 -24.66 15.73 -6.87
N GLU A 321 -25.94 15.37 -6.89
CA GLU A 321 -27.00 16.16 -6.25
C GLU A 321 -26.82 16.22 -4.73
N LEU A 322 -26.64 15.06 -4.08
CA LEU A 322 -26.49 14.98 -2.63
C LEU A 322 -25.26 15.77 -2.13
N ILE A 323 -24.14 15.73 -2.86
CA ILE A 323 -22.95 16.55 -2.55
C ILE A 323 -23.28 18.04 -2.46
N ARG A 324 -24.15 18.53 -3.34
CA ARG A 324 -24.48 19.95 -3.43
C ARG A 324 -25.56 20.34 -2.43
N LYS A 325 -26.49 19.45 -2.08
CA LYS A 325 -27.70 19.78 -1.31
C LYS A 325 -27.70 19.30 0.14
N VAL A 326 -26.86 18.33 0.48
CA VAL A 326 -26.83 17.71 1.81
C VAL A 326 -25.51 18.00 2.49
N LYS A 327 -25.55 18.29 3.80
CA LYS A 327 -24.33 18.47 4.59
C LYS A 327 -23.55 17.15 4.66
N PRO A 328 -22.25 17.13 4.38
CA PRO A 328 -21.44 15.92 4.55
C PRO A 328 -21.31 15.58 6.03
N VAL A 329 -21.33 14.29 6.35
CA VAL A 329 -21.12 13.80 7.71
C VAL A 329 -19.83 13.00 7.79
N ARG A 330 -19.04 13.21 8.84
CA ARG A 330 -17.76 12.51 9.05
C ARG A 330 -17.97 11.01 9.27
N MET A 331 -17.09 10.23 8.64
CA MET A 331 -16.85 8.82 8.95
C MET A 331 -15.45 8.67 9.53
N THR A 332 -15.31 7.89 10.60
CA THR A 332 -14.02 7.64 11.25
C THR A 332 -13.83 6.13 11.45
N ALA A 333 -12.77 5.56 10.90
CA ALA A 333 -12.36 4.19 11.22
C ALA A 333 -11.21 4.23 12.22
N GLN A 334 -11.49 3.88 13.47
CA GLN A 334 -10.44 3.61 14.45
C GLN A 334 -9.61 2.38 14.03
N ALA A 335 -8.40 2.27 14.56
CA ALA A 335 -7.47 1.20 14.23
C ALA A 335 -8.04 -0.20 14.53
N GLN A 336 -8.22 -0.99 13.47
CA GLN A 336 -8.73 -2.36 13.52
C GLN A 336 -7.74 -3.30 12.81
N SER A 337 -7.49 -4.48 13.38
CA SER A 337 -6.52 -5.45 12.88
C SER A 337 -7.06 -6.41 11.80
N HIS A 338 -8.32 -6.23 11.37
CA HIS A 338 -9.06 -7.21 10.57
C HIS A 338 -9.83 -6.59 9.39
N TRP A 339 -9.14 -5.80 8.56
CA TRP A 339 -9.76 -5.23 7.35
C TRP A 339 -9.94 -6.26 6.23
N ILE A 340 -8.85 -6.66 5.59
CA ILE A 340 -8.82 -7.73 4.58
C ILE A 340 -7.88 -8.80 5.11
N ASN A 341 -8.39 -10.01 5.27
CA ASN A 341 -7.59 -11.15 5.69
C ASN A 341 -6.49 -11.41 4.65
N PRO A 342 -5.21 -11.40 5.06
CA PRO A 342 -4.11 -11.39 4.11
C PRO A 342 -3.86 -12.76 3.47
N VAL A 343 -4.46 -13.84 3.99
CA VAL A 343 -4.38 -15.21 3.46
C VAL A 343 -5.47 -15.47 2.43
N ASN A 344 -6.75 -15.32 2.82
CA ASN A 344 -7.88 -15.65 1.95
C ASN A 344 -8.35 -14.46 1.07
N LYS A 345 -7.78 -13.26 1.30
CA LYS A 345 -8.08 -12.00 0.62
C LYS A 345 -9.53 -11.53 0.77
N ARG A 346 -10.24 -11.95 1.84
CA ARG A 346 -11.63 -11.59 2.13
C ARG A 346 -11.74 -10.62 3.30
N ILE A 347 -12.80 -9.83 3.28
CA ILE A 347 -13.38 -9.21 4.47
C ILE A 347 -14.23 -10.29 5.12
N ASP A 348 -13.65 -11.02 6.07
CA ASP A 348 -14.27 -12.14 6.78
C ASP A 348 -14.71 -11.77 8.22
N GLN A 349 -14.47 -10.52 8.61
CA GLN A 349 -14.91 -9.91 9.85
C GLN A 349 -15.50 -8.53 9.58
N ASN A 350 -16.43 -8.11 10.42
CA ASN A 350 -17.07 -6.81 10.33
C ASN A 350 -16.05 -5.69 10.55
N TYR A 351 -15.90 -4.79 9.58
CA TYR A 351 -15.06 -3.61 9.72
C TYR A 351 -15.92 -2.35 9.87
N GLN A 352 -15.62 -1.55 10.88
CA GLN A 352 -16.53 -0.50 11.36
C GLN A 352 -16.02 0.90 11.09
N PHE A 353 -16.97 1.79 10.79
CA PHE A 353 -16.79 3.24 10.73
C PHE A 353 -17.77 3.90 11.69
N ASP A 354 -17.25 4.69 12.62
CA ASP A 354 -18.04 5.59 13.44
C ASP A 354 -18.55 6.74 12.57
N ILE A 355 -19.81 7.13 12.78
CA ILE A 355 -20.50 8.13 11.98
C ILE A 355 -20.90 9.29 12.88
N ALA A 356 -20.48 10.50 12.53
CA ALA A 356 -20.83 11.72 13.27
C ALA A 356 -22.25 12.23 12.89
N ASP A 357 -23.22 11.32 12.79
CA ASP A 357 -24.62 11.62 12.50
C ASP A 357 -25.47 11.32 13.73
N VAL A 358 -26.46 12.16 13.99
CA VAL A 358 -27.39 11.96 15.10
C VAL A 358 -28.19 10.69 14.83
N ASN A 359 -28.44 9.87 15.86
CA ASN A 359 -29.25 8.65 15.75
C ASN A 359 -28.66 7.55 14.83
N SER A 360 -27.41 7.68 14.42
CA SER A 360 -26.73 6.67 13.60
C SER A 360 -25.99 5.65 14.46
N GLN A 361 -26.02 4.39 14.03
CA GLN A 361 -25.05 3.37 14.44
C GLN A 361 -23.83 3.41 13.50
N PRO A 362 -22.73 2.71 13.82
CA PRO A 362 -21.61 2.59 12.91
C PRO A 362 -22.03 2.01 11.54
N LEU A 363 -21.38 2.47 10.47
CA LEU A 363 -21.42 1.79 9.18
C LEU A 363 -20.48 0.59 9.25
N VAL A 364 -20.97 -0.58 8.84
CA VAL A 364 -20.23 -1.84 8.89
C VAL A 364 -20.07 -2.40 7.49
N VAL A 365 -18.82 -2.60 7.08
CA VAL A 365 -18.49 -3.41 5.89
C VAL A 365 -18.45 -4.86 6.33
N THR A 366 -19.30 -5.69 5.72
CA THR A 366 -19.57 -7.06 6.18
C THR A 366 -19.02 -8.13 5.28
N GLN A 367 -18.64 -7.77 4.05
CA GLN A 367 -18.25 -8.74 3.02
C GLN A 367 -17.41 -8.06 1.93
N GLY A 368 -16.54 -8.84 1.30
CA GLY A 368 -15.82 -8.50 0.08
C GLY A 368 -14.64 -9.44 -0.16
N ARG A 369 -14.21 -9.58 -1.42
CA ARG A 369 -12.95 -10.26 -1.77
C ARG A 369 -12.09 -9.39 -2.67
N LEU A 370 -10.82 -9.27 -2.31
CA LEU A 370 -9.81 -8.58 -3.10
C LEU A 370 -9.34 -9.47 -4.25
N TYR A 371 -9.60 -9.03 -5.48
CA TYR A 371 -9.16 -9.66 -6.71
C TYR A 371 -8.02 -8.89 -7.36
N ASN A 372 -7.18 -9.62 -8.10
CA ASN A 372 -6.05 -9.07 -8.85
C ASN A 372 -5.07 -8.29 -7.95
N ASP A 373 -5.07 -8.56 -6.64
CA ASP A 373 -4.42 -7.77 -5.58
C ASP A 373 -4.90 -6.31 -5.45
N TYR A 374 -5.95 -5.88 -6.16
CA TYR A 374 -6.30 -4.45 -6.27
C TYR A 374 -7.73 -4.06 -6.02
N MET A 375 -8.70 -4.93 -6.29
CA MET A 375 -10.09 -4.46 -6.36
C MET A 375 -11.07 -5.42 -5.69
N ILE A 376 -12.00 -4.85 -4.94
CA ILE A 376 -13.23 -5.53 -4.50
C ILE A 376 -14.35 -4.99 -5.36
N ALA A 377 -15.18 -5.88 -5.92
CA ALA A 377 -16.38 -5.49 -6.64
C ALA A 377 -17.63 -5.68 -5.78
N GLY A 378 -18.47 -4.65 -5.68
CA GLY A 378 -19.73 -4.67 -4.96
C GLY A 378 -20.93 -5.10 -5.83
N LYS A 379 -20.78 -5.06 -7.16
CA LYS A 379 -21.82 -5.40 -8.14
C LYS A 379 -21.33 -6.35 -9.25
N GLU A 380 -22.29 -7.01 -9.87
CA GLU A 380 -22.07 -8.06 -10.88
C GLU A 380 -21.29 -7.57 -12.11
N ASN A 381 -21.60 -6.39 -12.65
CA ASN A 381 -20.90 -5.89 -13.84
C ASN A 381 -19.40 -5.71 -13.58
N PHE A 382 -19.05 -5.05 -12.48
CA PHE A 382 -17.65 -4.84 -12.11
C PHE A 382 -16.96 -6.16 -11.73
N TYR A 383 -17.65 -7.06 -11.03
CA TYR A 383 -17.15 -8.41 -10.72
C TYR A 383 -16.78 -9.20 -11.99
N LYS A 384 -17.64 -9.17 -13.02
CA LYS A 384 -17.37 -9.83 -14.30
C LYS A 384 -16.14 -9.25 -15.00
N LEU A 385 -15.93 -7.93 -14.91
CA LEU A 385 -14.72 -7.29 -15.44
C LEU A 385 -13.46 -7.80 -14.72
N LEU A 386 -13.50 -7.88 -13.39
CA LEU A 386 -12.35 -8.32 -12.58
C LEU A 386 -12.01 -9.81 -12.73
N THR A 387 -13.04 -10.64 -12.93
CA THR A 387 -12.91 -12.11 -12.95
C THR A 387 -12.98 -12.73 -14.35
N LYS A 388 -13.29 -11.93 -15.36
CA LYS A 388 -13.59 -12.36 -16.74
C LYS A 388 -14.69 -13.42 -16.87
N LYS A 389 -15.52 -13.59 -15.82
CA LYS A 389 -16.68 -14.47 -15.87
C LYS A 389 -17.80 -13.86 -16.69
N THR A 390 -18.53 -14.69 -17.43
CA THR A 390 -19.72 -14.26 -18.19
C THR A 390 -21.00 -14.39 -17.36
N THR A 391 -21.02 -15.29 -16.39
CA THR A 391 -22.14 -15.56 -15.47
C THR A 391 -21.68 -15.48 -14.01
N VAL A 392 -22.62 -15.21 -13.10
CA VAL A 392 -22.37 -15.09 -11.65
C VAL A 392 -23.31 -16.03 -10.90
N SER A 393 -22.72 -16.98 -10.16
CA SER A 393 -23.44 -17.93 -9.31
C SER A 393 -23.82 -17.31 -7.95
N ALA A 394 -24.58 -18.05 -7.14
CA ALA A 394 -24.86 -17.64 -5.76
C ALA A 394 -23.59 -17.60 -4.89
N GLU A 395 -22.62 -18.49 -5.14
CA GLU A 395 -21.35 -18.49 -4.42
C GLU A 395 -20.49 -17.28 -4.78
N ASP A 396 -20.47 -16.89 -6.06
CA ASP A 396 -19.77 -15.68 -6.51
C ASP A 396 -20.27 -14.40 -5.81
N ARG A 397 -21.57 -14.35 -5.46
CA ARG A 397 -22.15 -13.19 -4.76
C ARG A 397 -21.65 -13.03 -3.33
N LYS A 398 -21.04 -14.07 -2.73
CA LYS A 398 -20.36 -13.97 -1.42
C LYS A 398 -19.01 -13.26 -1.52
N ASP A 399 -18.51 -13.00 -2.72
CA ASP A 399 -17.25 -12.29 -2.94
C ASP A 399 -17.52 -10.78 -3.13
N PHE A 400 -18.79 -10.37 -3.20
CA PHE A 400 -19.17 -8.98 -3.42
C PHE A 400 -18.89 -8.10 -2.20
N GLY A 401 -18.41 -6.88 -2.43
CA GLY A 401 -18.31 -5.86 -1.40
C GLY A 401 -19.69 -5.40 -0.91
N LYS A 402 -19.97 -5.57 0.38
CA LYS A 402 -21.26 -5.19 1.02
C LYS A 402 -21.05 -4.43 2.30
N TRP A 403 -21.98 -3.52 2.57
CA TRP A 403 -22.02 -2.75 3.81
C TRP A 403 -23.46 -2.55 4.27
N GLN A 404 -23.62 -2.24 5.56
CA GLN A 404 -24.89 -1.89 6.18
C GLN A 404 -24.70 -0.80 7.24
N GLN A 405 -25.76 -0.04 7.51
CA GLN A 405 -25.81 0.96 8.57
C GLN A 405 -27.23 1.04 9.13
N ASN A 406 -27.34 0.96 10.46
CA ASN A 406 -28.62 1.03 11.16
C ASN A 406 -28.80 2.42 11.78
N PHE A 407 -30.05 2.87 11.87
CA PHE A 407 -30.42 4.09 12.57
C PHE A 407 -31.36 3.76 13.73
N THR A 408 -31.31 4.54 14.81
CA THR A 408 -32.17 4.35 15.99
C THR A 408 -33.65 4.61 15.68
N THR A 409 -33.95 5.26 14.56
CA THR A 409 -35.30 5.43 14.00
C THR A 409 -35.86 4.15 13.36
N GLY A 410 -35.07 3.07 13.27
CA GLY A 410 -35.45 1.80 12.67
C GLY A 410 -35.15 1.69 11.17
N GLU A 411 -34.62 2.75 10.54
CA GLU A 411 -34.16 2.68 9.15
C GLU A 411 -32.86 1.86 9.04
N VAL A 412 -32.80 1.00 8.04
CA VAL A 412 -31.61 0.21 7.70
C VAL A 412 -31.19 0.56 6.28
N TYR A 413 -29.96 1.02 6.14
CA TYR A 413 -29.32 1.27 4.86
C TYR A 413 -28.38 0.12 4.56
N LYS A 414 -28.36 -0.30 3.29
CA LYS A 414 -27.42 -1.31 2.81
C LYS A 414 -27.03 -1.02 1.38
N GLY A 415 -25.89 -1.54 0.99
CA GLY A 415 -25.33 -1.20 -0.29
C GLY A 415 -24.17 -2.06 -0.77
N SER A 416 -23.59 -1.60 -1.87
CA SER A 416 -22.40 -2.16 -2.48
C SER A 416 -21.18 -1.32 -2.12
N LEU A 417 -20.04 -1.99 -2.00
CA LEU A 417 -18.73 -1.37 -1.89
C LEU A 417 -17.87 -1.88 -3.06
N ASP A 418 -17.50 -0.97 -3.95
CA ASP A 418 -16.33 -1.18 -4.80
C ASP A 418 -15.13 -0.55 -4.09
N LEU A 419 -14.04 -1.30 -3.95
CA LEU A 419 -12.86 -0.86 -3.20
C LEU A 419 -11.62 -1.02 -4.05
N TYR A 420 -10.72 -0.04 -3.96
CA TYR A 420 -9.44 -0.03 -4.63
C TYR A 420 -8.32 -0.06 -3.59
N LYS A 421 -7.39 -0.99 -3.75
CA LYS A 421 -6.11 -1.07 -3.05
C LYS A 421 -5.05 -0.38 -3.90
N ILE A 422 -4.74 0.85 -3.54
CA ILE A 422 -3.79 1.71 -4.24
C ILE A 422 -2.54 1.93 -3.42
N PHE A 423 -1.46 2.20 -4.14
CA PHE A 423 -0.21 2.65 -3.55
C PHE A 423 0.29 1.65 -2.48
N PRO A 424 0.58 0.39 -2.83
CA PRO A 424 1.11 -0.57 -1.88
C PRO A 424 2.41 -0.06 -1.26
N ILE A 425 2.69 -0.47 -0.03
CA ILE A 425 3.98 -0.19 0.60
C ILE A 425 5.01 -1.25 0.21
N THR A 426 6.28 -0.99 0.54
CA THR A 426 7.43 -1.85 0.16
C THR A 426 8.32 -2.15 1.35
N TYR A 427 9.34 -3.00 1.19
CA TYR A 427 10.40 -3.08 2.20
C TYR A 427 11.09 -1.72 2.40
N LEU A 428 11.74 -1.53 3.55
CA LEU A 428 12.48 -0.31 3.85
C LEU A 428 13.97 -0.60 3.75
N ASP A 429 14.59 -0.09 2.69
CA ASP A 429 16.01 -0.28 2.43
C ASP A 429 16.87 0.32 3.56
N LYS A 430 17.71 -0.51 4.17
CA LYS A 430 18.54 -0.13 5.32
C LYS A 430 19.60 0.94 5.03
N SER A 431 19.90 1.22 3.75
CA SER A 431 20.78 2.34 3.40
C SER A 431 20.13 3.71 3.62
N VAL A 432 18.81 3.74 3.85
CA VAL A 432 18.03 4.95 4.15
C VAL A 432 17.30 4.81 5.48
N PHE A 433 16.61 3.69 5.69
CA PHE A 433 15.83 3.43 6.89
C PHE A 433 16.66 2.60 7.89
N LYS A 434 17.52 3.28 8.64
CA LYS A 434 18.39 2.63 9.66
C LYS A 434 17.69 2.60 11.02
N SER A 435 17.40 1.41 11.52
CA SER A 435 16.89 1.19 12.87
C SER A 435 17.80 0.25 13.66
N VAL A 436 17.61 0.16 14.97
CA VAL A 436 18.37 -0.78 15.82
C VAL A 436 18.28 -2.24 15.34
N ASN A 437 17.21 -2.58 14.61
CA ASN A 437 16.96 -3.92 14.10
C ASN A 437 17.65 -4.24 12.77
N ASN A 438 18.36 -3.30 12.13
CA ASN A 438 19.01 -3.57 10.84
C ASN A 438 20.44 -3.02 10.70
N VAL A 439 20.96 -2.36 11.74
CA VAL A 439 22.36 -1.93 11.83
C VAL A 439 23.19 -2.91 12.65
N LYS A 440 24.51 -2.89 12.42
CA LYS A 440 25.50 -3.65 13.23
C LYS A 440 25.80 -2.93 14.54
N VAL A 441 26.33 -3.66 15.52
CA VAL A 441 26.88 -3.06 16.74
C VAL A 441 27.98 -2.06 16.35
N GLY A 442 27.93 -0.86 16.94
CA GLY A 442 28.82 0.26 16.63
C GLY A 442 28.39 1.13 15.44
N GLU A 443 27.31 0.79 14.72
CA GLU A 443 26.73 1.64 13.68
C GLU A 443 25.63 2.55 14.26
N SER A 444 25.48 3.74 13.67
CA SER A 444 24.41 4.67 14.01
C SER A 444 23.08 4.30 13.36
N TYR A 445 21.98 4.60 14.06
CA TYR A 445 20.62 4.40 13.58
C TYR A 445 19.74 5.64 13.80
N VAL A 446 18.78 5.82 12.90
CA VAL A 446 17.93 7.02 12.79
C VAL A 446 16.56 6.77 13.41
N PHE A 447 16.03 5.54 13.26
CA PHE A 447 14.68 5.19 13.67
C PHE A 447 14.69 4.46 15.04
N PRO A 448 13.84 4.90 15.98
CA PRO A 448 12.70 5.78 15.77
C PRO A 448 13.04 7.27 15.68
N LEU A 449 12.36 7.98 14.77
CA LEU A 449 12.54 9.40 14.52
C LEU A 449 11.40 10.20 15.16
N TYR A 450 11.75 11.11 16.07
CA TYR A 450 10.81 11.98 16.77
C TYR A 450 10.78 13.36 16.11
N ALA A 451 9.60 13.85 15.76
CA ALA A 451 9.42 15.11 15.04
C ALA A 451 8.12 15.82 15.42
N ASP A 452 8.03 17.10 15.11
CA ASP A 452 6.82 17.90 15.20
C ASP A 452 6.38 18.34 13.80
N LEU A 453 5.11 18.07 13.51
CA LEU A 453 4.40 18.61 12.35
C LEU A 453 3.79 19.96 12.70
N THR A 454 3.84 20.92 11.78
CA THR A 454 3.10 22.18 11.89
C THR A 454 2.14 22.32 10.72
N PHE A 455 0.85 22.20 11.01
CA PHE A 455 -0.24 22.36 10.06
C PHE A 455 -0.58 23.84 9.93
N LYS A 456 -0.29 24.38 8.76
CA LYS A 456 -0.64 25.75 8.36
C LYS A 456 -1.86 25.72 7.46
N PHE A 457 -2.87 26.50 7.79
CA PHE A 457 -4.11 26.55 7.03
C PHE A 457 -3.99 27.54 5.86
N THR A 458 -4.67 27.24 4.76
CA THR A 458 -4.77 28.18 3.63
C THR A 458 -5.49 29.46 4.07
N ASP A 459 -6.54 29.32 4.91
CA ASP A 459 -7.15 30.44 5.61
C ASP A 459 -6.29 30.85 6.81
N THR A 460 -5.56 31.95 6.65
CA THR A 460 -4.64 32.48 7.69
C THR A 460 -5.32 32.99 8.96
N THR A 461 -6.65 33.07 9.00
CA THR A 461 -7.39 33.39 10.22
C THR A 461 -7.47 32.20 11.19
N VAL A 462 -7.23 30.98 10.68
CA VAL A 462 -7.17 29.77 11.49
C VAL A 462 -5.76 29.62 12.07
N PRO A 463 -5.59 29.57 13.42
CA PRO A 463 -4.28 29.35 14.03
C PRO A 463 -3.64 28.03 13.60
N GLU A 464 -2.32 28.05 13.42
CA GLU A 464 -1.53 26.84 13.15
C GLU A 464 -1.71 25.79 14.26
N VAL A 465 -1.64 24.51 13.89
CA VAL A 465 -1.70 23.39 14.84
C VAL A 465 -0.38 22.62 14.78
N LYS A 466 0.23 22.40 15.96
CA LYS A 466 1.42 21.55 16.08
C LYS A 466 1.05 20.16 16.58
N LEU A 467 1.64 19.12 16.00
CA LEU A 467 1.45 17.73 16.40
C LEU A 467 2.78 16.99 16.45
N GLY A 468 3.12 16.44 17.61
CA GLY A 468 4.25 15.54 17.77
C GLY A 468 3.97 14.18 17.13
N ILE A 469 4.97 13.62 16.47
CA ILE A 469 4.93 12.30 15.83
C ILE A 469 6.20 11.49 16.13
N VAL A 470 6.07 10.17 16.04
CA VAL A 470 7.19 9.22 15.96
C VAL A 470 7.03 8.40 14.69
N ILE A 471 8.10 8.27 13.91
CA ILE A 471 8.27 7.20 12.92
C ILE A 471 9.02 6.08 13.63
N ASP A 472 8.36 4.96 13.92
CA ASP A 472 8.93 3.88 14.75
C ASP A 472 9.97 3.03 14.01
N GLU A 473 10.55 2.01 14.66
CA GLU A 473 11.58 1.15 14.05
C GLU A 473 11.06 0.23 12.93
N ASN A 474 9.74 0.10 12.81
CA ASN A 474 9.08 -0.63 11.73
C ASN A 474 8.74 0.29 10.56
N GLY A 475 8.69 1.60 10.78
CA GLY A 475 8.27 2.60 9.82
C GLY A 475 6.80 2.98 9.95
N ASP A 476 6.12 2.61 11.04
CA ASP A 476 4.77 3.10 11.33
C ASP A 476 4.84 4.47 12.00
N ILE A 477 3.85 5.30 11.72
CA ILE A 477 3.79 6.68 12.18
C ILE A 477 2.67 6.77 13.22
N ARG A 478 3.03 7.23 14.42
CA ARG A 478 2.08 7.49 15.50
C ARG A 478 2.25 8.90 16.06
N SER A 479 1.25 9.37 16.81
CA SER A 479 1.37 10.61 17.56
C SER A 479 2.39 10.47 18.70
N ASN A 480 2.88 11.62 19.15
CA ASN A 480 3.75 11.78 20.31
C ASN A 480 3.36 13.03 21.11
N MET A 481 2.09 13.10 21.50
CA MET A 481 1.51 14.27 22.17
C MET A 481 2.02 14.39 23.61
N LYS A 482 2.38 15.60 24.02
CA LYS A 482 2.73 15.90 25.41
C LYS A 482 1.52 15.91 26.35
N SER A 483 1.75 15.63 27.63
CA SER A 483 0.72 15.83 28.67
C SER A 483 0.30 17.31 28.75
N GLY A 484 -0.99 17.56 28.98
CA GLY A 484 -1.55 18.92 29.03
C GLY A 484 -1.53 19.67 27.70
N PHE A 485 -1.51 18.96 26.56
CA PHE A 485 -1.62 19.57 25.24
C PHE A 485 -2.87 20.44 25.09
N THR A 486 -2.85 21.36 24.14
CA THR A 486 -4.00 22.20 23.77
C THR A 486 -4.42 21.93 22.33
N ASP A 487 -5.60 22.41 21.94
CA ASP A 487 -6.14 22.26 20.58
C ASP A 487 -5.18 22.72 19.46
N ASN A 488 -4.28 23.68 19.73
CA ASN A 488 -3.31 24.19 18.75
C ASN A 488 -1.87 23.67 18.98
N ASP A 489 -1.60 23.01 20.11
CA ASP A 489 -0.26 22.57 20.46
C ASP A 489 -0.27 21.20 21.15
N MET A 490 -0.16 20.18 20.31
CA MET A 490 0.02 18.76 20.62
C MET A 490 1.47 18.31 20.33
N SER A 491 2.44 19.22 20.40
CA SER A 491 3.85 18.93 20.09
C SER A 491 4.46 17.88 21.02
N THR A 492 5.61 17.35 20.59
CA THR A 492 6.49 16.50 21.39
C THR A 492 7.02 17.26 22.61
N SER A 493 7.08 16.59 23.77
CA SER A 493 7.74 17.11 24.98
C SER A 493 9.27 16.94 24.90
N ASN A 494 10.02 17.84 25.55
CA ASN A 494 11.49 17.79 25.62
C ASN A 494 12.07 16.50 26.25
N ASN A 495 11.26 15.70 26.95
CA ASN A 495 11.71 14.44 27.56
C ASN A 495 11.05 13.20 26.92
N ALA A 496 10.32 13.37 25.81
CA ALA A 496 9.49 12.31 25.23
C ALA A 496 10.17 11.50 24.10
N CYS A 497 11.47 11.73 23.83
CA CYS A 497 12.24 11.00 22.81
C CYS A 497 12.80 9.64 23.31
N THR A 498 12.07 8.97 24.21
CA THR A 498 12.48 7.67 24.80
C THR A 498 11.49 6.58 24.45
N GLU A 499 11.95 5.54 23.76
CA GLU A 499 11.14 4.37 23.34
C GLU A 499 10.50 3.60 24.50
N ASN A 500 11.17 3.56 25.66
CA ASN A 500 10.81 2.67 26.77
C ASN A 500 9.60 3.13 27.59
N ASN A 501 9.09 4.33 27.33
CA ASN A 501 7.94 4.90 28.02
C ASN A 501 6.68 4.82 27.16
N PHE A 502 6.54 3.87 26.23
CA PHE A 502 5.36 3.73 25.38
C PHE A 502 4.88 2.27 25.38
N ASP A 503 3.63 2.05 25.78
CA ASP A 503 2.98 0.75 25.71
C ASP A 503 2.40 0.54 24.31
N ARG A 504 2.96 -0.43 23.57
CA ARG A 504 2.55 -0.77 22.20
C ARG A 504 1.18 -1.44 22.11
N THR A 505 0.63 -1.91 23.23
CA THR A 505 -0.69 -2.57 23.28
C THR A 505 -1.79 -1.56 23.55
N THR A 506 -1.62 -0.71 24.57
CA THR A 506 -2.63 0.31 24.93
C THR A 506 -2.46 1.62 24.14
N PHE A 507 -1.28 1.80 23.52
CA PHE A 507 -0.88 3.06 22.89
C PHE A 507 -0.80 4.23 23.88
N ILE A 508 -0.64 3.95 25.17
CA ILE A 508 -0.47 4.96 26.22
C ILE A 508 1.02 5.14 26.53
N ASP A 509 1.45 6.39 26.72
CA ASP A 509 2.83 6.69 27.12
C ASP A 509 3.03 6.76 28.64
N GLY A 510 4.27 6.91 29.09
CA GLY A 510 4.65 6.94 30.50
C GLY A 510 4.16 8.17 31.27
N ASN A 511 3.50 9.12 30.60
CA ASN A 511 2.80 10.25 31.22
C ASN A 511 1.27 10.08 31.14
N ASP A 512 0.77 8.86 30.88
CA ASP A 512 -0.64 8.53 30.75
C ASP A 512 -1.35 9.25 29.59
N VAL A 513 -0.61 9.59 28.52
CA VAL A 513 -1.17 10.22 27.32
C VAL A 513 -1.44 9.16 26.26
N GLN A 514 -2.70 9.08 25.82
CA GLN A 514 -3.09 8.25 24.68
C GLN A 514 -2.42 8.78 23.41
N GLN A 515 -1.72 7.88 22.72
CA GLN A 515 -1.18 8.10 21.39
C GLN A 515 -2.02 7.36 20.34
N TYR A 516 -1.89 7.75 19.09
CA TYR A 516 -2.76 7.30 18.00
C TYR A 516 -1.92 6.89 16.79
N ARG A 517 -2.35 5.83 16.10
CA ARG A 517 -1.80 5.48 14.79
C ARG A 517 -2.20 6.57 13.79
N LEU A 518 -1.22 7.09 13.08
CA LEU A 518 -1.40 8.19 12.11
C LEU A 518 -1.11 7.75 10.69
N GLY A 519 -0.24 6.76 10.49
CA GLY A 519 0.11 6.31 9.15
C GLY A 519 1.33 5.42 9.10
N THR A 520 2.02 5.41 7.95
CA THR A 520 3.18 4.56 7.72
C THR A 520 4.13 5.16 6.67
N VAL A 521 5.38 4.74 6.71
CA VAL A 521 6.37 4.98 5.66
C VAL A 521 6.09 4.01 4.52
N ALA A 522 5.65 4.54 3.38
CA ALA A 522 5.33 3.73 2.22
C ALA A 522 6.57 3.10 1.58
N ARG A 523 7.68 3.86 1.55
CA ARG A 523 8.90 3.46 0.82
C ARG A 523 10.14 4.25 1.23
N ALA A 524 11.30 3.61 1.07
CA ALA A 524 12.62 4.23 1.07
C ALA A 524 13.19 4.33 -0.36
N PHE A 525 13.67 5.51 -0.74
CA PHE A 525 14.32 5.81 -2.02
C PHE A 525 15.83 5.94 -1.80
N THR A 526 16.58 4.96 -2.31
CA THR A 526 18.02 4.80 -2.03
C THR A 526 18.90 5.85 -2.69
N GLU A 527 18.54 6.32 -3.88
CA GLU A 527 19.30 7.33 -4.65
C GLU A 527 19.29 8.69 -3.92
N ASN A 528 18.09 9.18 -3.57
CA ASN A 528 17.92 10.50 -2.96
C ASN A 528 17.95 10.47 -1.43
N LYS A 529 18.13 9.30 -0.80
CA LYS A 529 18.08 9.09 0.66
C LYS A 529 16.82 9.69 1.30
N THR A 530 15.68 9.37 0.70
CA THR A 530 14.38 9.94 1.05
C THR A 530 13.41 8.83 1.43
N ILE A 531 12.50 9.10 2.36
CA ILE A 531 11.36 8.22 2.64
C ILE A 531 10.05 8.90 2.23
N SER A 532 9.07 8.13 1.78
CA SER A 532 7.70 8.62 1.55
C SER A 532 6.81 8.31 2.75
N MET A 533 6.18 9.34 3.31
CA MET A 533 5.25 9.24 4.42
C MET A 533 3.81 9.31 3.92
N ARG A 534 2.90 8.56 4.54
CA ARG A 534 1.45 8.71 4.36
C ARG A 534 0.75 8.74 5.70
N MET A 535 -0.19 9.66 5.89
CA MET A 535 -0.92 9.78 7.15
C MET A 535 -2.39 10.16 6.96
N VAL A 536 -3.24 9.60 7.81
CA VAL A 536 -4.63 10.02 8.04
C VAL A 536 -4.82 10.28 9.53
N LEU A 537 -5.23 11.49 9.89
CA LEU A 537 -5.56 11.82 11.28
C LEU A 537 -7.04 11.52 11.51
N ALA A 538 -7.36 10.40 12.15
CA ALA A 538 -8.73 9.88 12.26
C ALA A 538 -9.21 9.76 13.72
N ASN A 539 -9.25 10.88 14.45
CA ASN A 539 -9.74 10.91 15.83
C ASN A 539 -10.14 12.34 16.26
N ASP A 540 -11.17 12.45 17.08
CA ASP A 540 -11.70 13.74 17.53
C ASP A 540 -10.73 14.53 18.42
N VAL A 541 -9.73 13.86 19.01
CA VAL A 541 -8.63 14.52 19.74
C VAL A 541 -7.89 15.54 18.87
N PHE A 542 -7.86 15.33 17.54
CA PHE A 542 -7.13 16.18 16.60
C PHE A 542 -7.87 17.47 16.21
N LYS A 543 -9.12 17.66 16.68
CA LYS A 543 -9.90 18.88 16.50
C LYS A 543 -9.85 19.43 15.06
N LYS A 544 -9.19 20.57 14.85
CA LYS A 544 -9.12 21.31 13.57
C LYS A 544 -8.43 20.53 12.46
N ILE A 545 -7.55 19.60 12.81
CA ILE A 545 -6.82 18.75 11.84
C ILE A 545 -7.36 17.31 11.82
N ASN A 546 -8.50 17.05 12.46
CA ASN A 546 -9.19 15.76 12.34
C ASN A 546 -9.68 15.58 10.88
N GLY A 547 -9.29 14.48 10.26
CA GLY A 547 -9.51 14.16 8.85
C GLY A 547 -8.39 14.64 7.92
N ALA A 548 -7.28 15.15 8.46
CA ALA A 548 -6.14 15.57 7.64
C ALA A 548 -5.51 14.38 6.91
N LEU A 549 -5.26 14.60 5.62
CA LEU A 549 -4.65 13.66 4.68
C LEU A 549 -3.29 14.20 4.24
N VAL A 550 -2.25 13.37 4.37
CA VAL A 550 -0.87 13.74 4.03
C VAL A 550 -0.24 12.63 3.21
N GLY A 551 0.43 12.99 2.10
CA GLY A 551 1.19 12.03 1.30
C GLY A 551 0.35 11.02 0.51
N MET A 552 -0.92 11.31 0.28
CA MET A 552 -1.89 10.37 -0.30
C MET A 552 -1.82 10.23 -1.82
N ASN A 553 -1.08 11.09 -2.51
CA ASN A 553 -1.04 11.15 -3.99
C ASN A 553 -2.45 11.18 -4.61
N THR A 554 -3.35 11.96 -4.02
CA THR A 554 -4.75 12.04 -4.41
C THR A 554 -5.16 13.48 -4.64
N THR A 555 -6.18 13.68 -5.48
CA THR A 555 -6.80 14.98 -5.68
C THR A 555 -8.26 14.91 -5.26
N ILE A 556 -8.65 15.79 -4.34
CA ILE A 556 -10.05 15.98 -3.98
C ILE A 556 -10.63 16.93 -5.01
N LYS A 557 -11.45 16.42 -5.95
CA LYS A 557 -12.14 17.27 -6.92
C LYS A 557 -13.48 17.67 -6.37
N THR A 558 -13.64 18.95 -6.10
CA THR A 558 -14.89 19.51 -5.58
C THR A 558 -15.85 19.97 -6.68
N SER A 559 -15.44 19.91 -7.95
CA SER A 559 -16.27 20.22 -9.12
C SER A 559 -15.90 19.39 -10.34
N THR A 560 -16.84 19.27 -11.29
CA THR A 560 -16.60 18.71 -12.62
C THR A 560 -15.99 19.71 -13.60
N GLU A 561 -15.94 21.00 -13.23
CA GLU A 561 -15.31 22.04 -14.05
C GLU A 561 -13.79 22.07 -13.80
N SER A 562 -13.02 22.16 -14.89
CA SER A 562 -11.55 22.12 -14.89
C SER A 562 -10.87 23.33 -14.24
N SER A 563 -11.64 24.36 -13.85
CA SER A 563 -11.21 25.57 -13.12
C SER A 563 -11.53 25.54 -11.62
N GLY A 564 -12.05 24.43 -11.09
CA GLY A 564 -12.40 24.26 -9.68
C GLY A 564 -11.21 24.35 -8.72
N ALA A 565 -11.49 24.67 -7.47
CA ALA A 565 -10.51 24.69 -6.37
C ALA A 565 -10.18 23.25 -5.90
N ASP A 566 -9.53 22.47 -6.76
CA ASP A 566 -9.06 21.13 -6.43
C ASP A 566 -8.04 21.17 -5.28
N VAL A 567 -8.20 20.28 -4.30
CA VAL A 567 -7.20 20.10 -3.22
C VAL A 567 -6.28 18.95 -3.59
N VAL A 568 -5.07 19.31 -4.04
CA VAL A 568 -4.04 18.35 -4.46
C VAL A 568 -3.19 17.94 -3.26
N ILE A 569 -3.26 16.66 -2.90
CA ILE A 569 -2.45 16.05 -1.84
C ILE A 569 -1.41 15.17 -2.52
N GLY A 570 -0.27 15.76 -2.86
CA GLY A 570 0.88 15.04 -3.43
C GLY A 570 1.62 14.18 -2.40
N GLY A 571 2.75 13.60 -2.82
CA GLY A 571 3.56 12.74 -1.96
C GLY A 571 4.37 13.54 -0.96
N ALA A 572 4.41 13.07 0.29
CA ALA A 572 5.18 13.68 1.36
C ALA A 572 6.53 12.97 1.47
N LEU A 573 7.61 13.67 1.14
CA LEU A 573 8.96 13.12 1.06
C LEU A 573 9.87 13.72 2.14
N LEU A 574 10.41 12.86 3.01
CA LEU A 574 11.36 13.25 4.04
C LEU A 574 12.77 12.83 3.62
N ASN A 575 13.63 13.81 3.34
CA ASN A 575 15.02 13.61 2.99
C ASN A 575 15.88 13.46 4.26
N LEU A 576 16.63 12.36 4.33
CA LEU A 576 17.44 11.96 5.46
C LEU A 576 18.95 12.05 5.18
N SER A 577 19.36 12.60 4.03
CA SER A 577 20.76 12.55 3.56
C SER A 577 21.75 13.11 4.59
N GLU A 578 21.40 14.22 5.24
CA GLU A 578 22.26 14.83 6.27
C GLU A 578 22.19 14.07 7.59
N LEU A 579 21.00 13.60 7.96
CA LEU A 579 20.80 12.82 9.18
C LEU A 579 21.57 11.49 9.15
N LEU A 580 21.66 10.84 7.99
CA LEU A 580 22.40 9.59 7.80
C LEU A 580 23.93 9.73 7.87
N LYS A 581 24.46 10.97 7.81
CA LYS A 581 25.90 11.26 7.96
C LYS A 581 26.30 11.55 9.40
N VAL A 582 25.34 11.72 10.30
CA VAL A 582 25.60 12.02 11.71
C VAL A 582 25.89 10.73 12.46
N ASN A 583 27.02 10.70 13.18
CA ASN A 583 27.40 9.57 14.02
C ASN A 583 26.83 9.69 15.44
N ASN A 584 26.64 10.92 15.93
CA ASN A 584 25.96 11.25 17.19
C ASN A 584 25.59 12.75 17.18
N GLY A 585 24.44 13.14 17.77
CA GLY A 585 24.02 14.55 17.91
C GLY A 585 22.82 14.97 17.05
N GLN A 586 22.62 16.29 16.91
CA GLN A 586 21.51 16.90 16.16
C GLN A 586 21.85 17.06 14.67
N ALA A 587 20.89 16.78 13.79
CA ALA A 587 21.00 16.99 12.35
C ALA A 587 19.83 17.81 11.80
N VAL A 588 19.85 18.08 10.50
CA VAL A 588 18.76 18.74 9.77
C VAL A 588 18.10 17.74 8.83
N ILE A 589 16.79 17.86 8.69
CA ILE A 589 15.98 17.13 7.73
C ILE A 589 15.34 18.10 6.74
N ARG A 590 14.95 17.61 5.57
CA ARG A 590 14.17 18.40 4.60
C ARG A 590 12.90 17.65 4.24
N PHE A 591 11.77 18.34 4.26
CA PHE A 591 10.46 17.79 3.97
C PHE A 591 9.89 18.49 2.74
N LYS A 592 9.61 17.73 1.67
CA LYS A 592 9.23 18.28 0.36
C LYS A 592 8.13 17.47 -0.29
N GLN A 593 7.42 18.09 -1.23
CA GLN A 593 6.43 17.41 -2.03
C GLN A 593 7.08 16.61 -3.17
N SER A 594 6.45 15.50 -3.58
CA SER A 594 6.99 14.61 -4.61
C SER A 594 7.06 15.21 -6.01
N ASP A 595 6.34 16.29 -6.28
CA ASP A 595 6.37 17.02 -7.56
C ASP A 595 7.54 18.01 -7.68
N GLY A 596 8.40 18.07 -6.66
CA GLY A 596 9.55 18.97 -6.60
C GLY A 596 9.26 20.34 -6.01
N SER A 597 8.01 20.65 -5.64
CA SER A 597 7.67 21.86 -4.91
C SER A 597 8.21 21.82 -3.46
N THR A 598 8.40 23.00 -2.86
CA THR A 598 9.10 23.12 -1.57
C THR A 598 8.26 22.67 -0.39
N ASP A 599 6.94 22.87 -0.44
CA ASP A 599 6.08 22.74 0.72
C ASP A 599 5.17 21.52 0.57
N VAL A 600 5.20 20.61 1.55
CA VAL A 600 4.25 19.49 1.57
C VAL A 600 2.86 20.05 1.86
N LYS A 601 1.87 19.64 1.07
CA LYS A 601 0.47 20.00 1.28
C LYS A 601 -0.29 18.93 2.07
N TRP A 602 -1.29 19.36 2.80
CA TRP A 602 -2.29 18.51 3.44
C TRP A 602 -3.70 18.97 3.08
N GLY A 603 -4.67 18.07 3.16
CA GLY A 603 -6.07 18.39 2.86
C GLY A 603 -7.06 17.64 3.74
N SER A 604 -8.31 18.11 3.77
CA SER A 604 -9.42 17.49 4.48
C SER A 604 -10.63 17.35 3.55
N SER A 605 -11.03 16.11 3.27
CA SER A 605 -12.19 15.84 2.41
C SER A 605 -13.48 16.42 3.00
N LEU A 606 -13.71 16.24 4.31
CA LEU A 606 -14.91 16.75 4.97
C LEU A 606 -15.04 18.27 4.82
N ALA A 607 -13.98 19.02 5.16
CA ALA A 607 -13.99 20.47 5.08
C ALA A 607 -14.10 20.97 3.63
N SER A 608 -13.45 20.30 2.69
CA SER A 608 -13.53 20.64 1.26
C SER A 608 -14.96 20.50 0.73
N PHE A 609 -15.64 19.39 1.04
CA PHE A 609 -17.03 19.19 0.62
C PHE A 609 -18.04 20.00 1.43
N GLN A 610 -17.72 20.40 2.67
CA GLN A 610 -18.50 21.41 3.38
C GLN A 610 -18.49 22.74 2.62
N GLY A 611 -17.35 23.14 2.05
CA GLY A 611 -17.26 24.32 1.18
C GLY A 611 -18.18 24.25 -0.05
N VAL A 612 -18.31 23.06 -0.66
CA VAL A 612 -19.24 22.83 -1.78
C VAL A 612 -20.69 23.01 -1.33
N TYR A 613 -21.09 22.40 -0.21
CA TYR A 613 -22.42 22.58 0.36
C TYR A 613 -22.69 24.07 0.66
N ASN A 614 -21.75 24.77 1.31
CA ASN A 614 -21.92 26.16 1.70
C ASN A 614 -22.16 27.08 0.48
N THR A 615 -21.43 26.83 -0.61
CA THR A 615 -21.55 27.61 -1.84
C THR A 615 -22.93 27.45 -2.49
N ASN A 616 -23.52 26.26 -2.40
CA ASN A 616 -24.80 25.92 -3.02
C ASN A 616 -26.02 26.20 -2.14
N ASN A 617 -25.85 26.45 -0.84
CA ASN A 617 -26.96 26.59 0.12
C ASN A 617 -26.82 27.84 1.01
N LYS A 618 -26.43 28.98 0.43
CA LYS A 618 -26.04 30.21 1.16
C LYS A 618 -27.00 30.61 2.29
N ASP A 619 -28.30 30.46 2.10
CA ASP A 619 -29.33 30.85 3.08
C ASP A 619 -29.47 29.86 4.26
N ALA A 620 -28.90 28.65 4.15
CA ALA A 620 -28.94 27.60 5.17
C ALA A 620 -27.60 27.37 5.90
N VAL A 621 -26.55 28.13 5.54
CA VAL A 621 -25.20 28.01 6.11
C VAL A 621 -25.17 28.66 7.50
N THR A 622 -24.69 27.90 8.48
CA THR A 622 -24.44 28.40 9.84
C THR A 622 -22.98 28.87 10.00
N PRO A 623 -22.65 29.64 11.06
CA PRO A 623 -21.26 29.99 11.37
C PRO A 623 -20.35 28.77 11.55
N ALA A 624 -20.86 27.67 12.12
CA ALA A 624 -20.11 26.42 12.28
C ALA A 624 -19.78 25.76 10.93
N ASP A 625 -20.72 25.80 9.98
CA ASP A 625 -20.50 25.29 8.62
C ASP A 625 -19.42 26.09 7.89
N THR A 626 -19.40 27.40 8.10
CA THR A 626 -18.36 28.29 7.53
C THR A 626 -17.01 28.00 8.16
N ALA A 627 -16.94 27.89 9.48
CA ALA A 627 -15.71 27.55 10.20
C ALA A 627 -15.14 26.18 9.78
N LEU A 628 -15.98 25.17 9.56
CA LEU A 628 -15.54 23.85 9.09
C LEU A 628 -14.94 23.94 7.68
N ALA A 629 -15.54 24.71 6.77
CA ALA A 629 -15.04 24.84 5.40
C ALA A 629 -13.65 25.50 5.31
N GLN A 630 -13.28 26.33 6.29
CA GLN A 630 -11.94 26.95 6.36
C GLN A 630 -10.81 25.94 6.68
N LEU A 631 -11.15 24.72 7.11
CA LEU A 631 -10.21 23.67 7.47
C LEU A 631 -9.87 22.74 6.30
N ASN A 632 -10.08 23.19 5.05
CA ASN A 632 -9.96 22.37 3.85
C ASN A 632 -8.53 21.89 3.52
N GLY A 633 -7.51 22.60 4.03
CA GLY A 633 -6.11 22.19 3.90
C GLY A 633 -5.12 23.35 3.98
N GLY A 634 -3.88 23.05 3.61
CA GLY A 634 -2.81 24.04 3.51
C GLY A 634 -1.43 23.38 3.47
N ASN A 635 -0.44 24.03 4.07
CA ASN A 635 0.96 23.59 4.06
C ASN A 635 1.30 22.86 5.36
N LEU A 636 2.25 21.93 5.26
CA LEU A 636 2.74 21.10 6.34
C LEU A 636 4.25 21.21 6.44
N GLU A 637 4.73 21.66 7.60
CA GLU A 637 6.14 21.62 7.94
C GLU A 637 6.43 20.46 8.88
N LEU A 638 7.65 19.94 8.82
CA LEU A 638 8.15 18.90 9.72
C LEU A 638 9.53 19.31 10.23
N LYS A 639 9.70 19.31 11.55
CA LYS A 639 10.98 19.59 12.23
C LYS A 639 11.28 18.47 13.22
N LEU A 640 12.55 18.14 13.40
CA LEU A 640 12.95 17.20 14.46
C LEU A 640 12.55 17.77 15.82
N ALA A 641 12.09 16.89 16.70
CA ALA A 641 11.83 17.26 18.09
C ALA A 641 13.15 17.71 18.74
N SER A 642 13.08 18.69 19.66
CA SER A 642 14.25 19.23 20.36
C SER A 642 15.08 18.15 21.07
N CYS A 643 14.41 17.10 21.55
CA CYS A 643 15.02 15.98 22.27
C CYS A 643 15.59 14.88 21.37
N TYR A 644 15.38 14.96 20.06
CA TYR A 644 15.80 13.92 19.14
C TYR A 644 17.31 13.98 18.88
N GLY A 645 17.94 12.80 18.86
CA GLY A 645 19.33 12.63 18.47
C GLY A 645 19.56 11.25 17.88
N VAL A 646 20.54 11.16 16.97
CA VAL A 646 20.99 9.89 16.39
C VAL A 646 21.68 9.06 17.46
N LYS A 647 21.36 7.76 17.52
CA LYS A 647 21.90 6.80 18.49
C LYS A 647 22.84 5.80 17.80
N MET A 648 23.66 5.10 18.59
CA MET A 648 24.48 3.97 18.15
C MET A 648 23.95 2.67 18.74
N LYS A 649 24.07 1.55 18.01
CA LYS A 649 23.72 0.21 18.49
C LYS A 649 24.83 -0.40 19.33
#